data_AF-A0A2N6BAP8-F1
#
_entry.id   AF-A0A2N6BAP8-F1
#
_cell.length_a   1.000
_cell.length_b   1.000
_cell.length_c   1.000
_cell.angle_alpha   90.00
_cell.angle_beta   90.00
_cell.angle_gamma   90.00
#
_symmetry.space_group_name_H-M   'P 1'
#
loop_
_entity.id
_entity.type
_entity.pdbx_description
1 polymer ?
#
loop_
_entity_poly.entity_id
_entity_poly.type
_entity_poly.pdbx_seq_one_letter_code
_entity_poly.pdbx_strand_id
1 'polypeptide(L)'
;MNGTDYKNTALVIGGGPAGMQAALLLAGRGHKVILSERAPAIGGLFPLLDNQFPTQSCGVCFMACDTPTYCPFVQCDLHENVTVAPSSTVTSVEKDEGSYKVTLTTTPTCVSAEKCTDCGACEAVCPVEVKREFGDGLEMRKAIYRYYPKAVGKGYVVDRESCTNCGKCVEVCASEAIDLDAEGGETEVKAGAVILASGAEIIPASIKGEFGFGRYDNVLSAVKFERMLAAGSPSSGMPVRPSDQKAPESLAFVQCVGSRDPANGRSHCSSVCCMFTLKQALFAKERMPELDVTIYYIDMRAFGKDYERYIRMAEEAGINFVRAMPSVMRQTPESLDIEVTVSKGGELVKRSHSMVILAAGFEQSPEASALGLSFGVEMTPNGAVTDEFSPCAGSAEGVFLCGNVTGAKDIPESTQEGAAAAALAAKVLDLGALEEFAPGPTPVDWREEEPRVGVVLCECDGYNTSRVDFDELEERVKAKKDVDFVSRVAHGCTKAGMSEVRNLFGMKEPNRLLFAACTDRIVEKLYRHMFKEMGVHEGVLELTNLREACQTSSDAAFGQISGAVKSSMVAGFSPRSSSALDKTVLVIGGGVAGMSASLALAGMGHPVHLVEREQELGGLALTGAFTVKGGVPRELAAELRAKVEAEALVTVYTSAAVHNAGGRLGAFNTTLMTQGGPVEVLHGAALLATGANPADTSSYGYGQVEGVVTQKELEGLLDSGEFKGGKVVMIQCVDSREEAEGCRPYCSRVCCTHAIKNARRILKDSPESSVNILYRDLRAYGDFEKYYQAAREEGVIFTAFDLEKRPKVEGKRVSWIDNSFGGEVTAAADYVVLSVGMVPQVEENLRLASLYGLDLDDSGFFVEKSSKAATTDFVRPGLYLAGTAHAPKHFEETIVQALAAAGRAGALLSARELTAPANVSYVDERLCSRCGLCVETCPYGARELDNEINLAVVDPLICKACGNCVAICPNKAAQQYGASPEQVLAKLDELI
;
A
#
# COMPACT_ATOMS: atom_id res chain seq x y z
N MET A 1 18.44 -26.44 -9.57
CA MET A 1 18.71 -25.19 -10.33
C MET A 1 20.19 -25.18 -10.66
N ASN A 2 20.58 -25.05 -11.93
CA ASN A 2 21.98 -25.02 -12.35
C ASN A 2 22.63 -23.68 -11.94
N GLY A 3 23.90 -23.71 -11.52
CA GLY A 3 24.60 -22.68 -10.74
C GLY A 3 24.86 -21.29 -11.36
N THR A 4 24.15 -20.87 -12.42
CA THR A 4 24.31 -19.55 -13.07
C THR A 4 23.09 -18.62 -12.93
N ASP A 5 21.97 -19.10 -12.39
CA ASP A 5 20.67 -18.39 -12.34
C ASP A 5 20.56 -17.35 -11.18
N TYR A 6 21.55 -17.29 -10.30
CA TYR A 6 21.48 -16.47 -9.08
C TYR A 6 21.52 -14.96 -9.37
N LYS A 7 22.17 -14.54 -10.47
CA LYS A 7 22.24 -13.11 -10.87
C LYS A 7 20.88 -12.53 -11.22
N ASN A 8 19.92 -13.37 -11.62
CA ASN A 8 18.54 -13.00 -11.89
C ASN A 8 17.57 -13.34 -10.74
N THR A 9 18.10 -13.77 -9.58
CA THR A 9 17.29 -14.25 -8.45
C THR A 9 17.36 -13.27 -7.29
N ALA A 10 16.18 -12.82 -6.83
CA ALA A 10 16.01 -12.05 -5.61
C ALA A 10 15.38 -12.90 -4.50
N LEU A 11 15.90 -12.78 -3.28
CA LEU A 11 15.27 -13.33 -2.08
C LEU A 11 14.61 -12.20 -1.29
N VAL A 12 13.29 -12.26 -1.13
CA VAL A 12 12.50 -11.33 -0.31
C VAL A 12 12.11 -12.05 0.98
N ILE A 13 12.53 -11.53 2.13
CA ILE A 13 12.29 -12.14 3.44
C ILE A 13 11.21 -11.35 4.18
N GLY A 14 9.99 -11.87 4.19
CA GLY A 14 8.80 -11.27 4.80
C GLY A 14 7.68 -11.03 3.79
N GLY A 15 6.55 -11.70 3.95
CA GLY A 15 5.39 -11.67 3.06
C GLY A 15 4.38 -10.57 3.40
N GLY A 16 4.77 -9.49 4.07
CA GLY A 16 3.90 -8.33 4.33
C GLY A 16 3.66 -7.47 3.08
N PRO A 17 2.85 -6.40 3.18
CA PRO A 17 2.59 -5.49 2.06
C PRO A 17 3.84 -4.97 1.34
N ALA A 18 4.91 -4.63 2.09
CA ALA A 18 6.17 -4.16 1.53
C ALA A 18 6.89 -5.25 0.70
N GLY A 19 7.02 -6.45 1.27
CA GLY A 19 7.69 -7.59 0.62
C GLY A 19 6.91 -8.08 -0.60
N MET A 20 5.58 -8.18 -0.51
CA MET A 20 4.74 -8.52 -1.68
C MET A 20 4.88 -7.48 -2.80
N GLN A 21 4.89 -6.18 -2.46
CA GLN A 21 5.08 -5.13 -3.46
C GLN A 21 6.45 -5.25 -4.15
N ALA A 22 7.51 -5.50 -3.36
CA ALA A 22 8.85 -5.68 -3.91
C ALA A 22 8.93 -6.91 -4.83
N ALA A 23 8.34 -8.03 -4.39
CA ALA A 23 8.29 -9.27 -5.14
C ALA A 23 7.57 -9.11 -6.48
N LEU A 24 6.38 -8.49 -6.47
CA LEU A 24 5.59 -8.28 -7.69
C LEU A 24 6.29 -7.37 -8.70
N LEU A 25 6.99 -6.34 -8.24
CA LEU A 25 7.70 -5.42 -9.14
C LEU A 25 8.94 -6.05 -9.76
N LEU A 26 9.72 -6.80 -8.98
CA LEU A 26 10.86 -7.56 -9.51
C LEU A 26 10.40 -8.65 -10.48
N ALA A 27 9.36 -9.39 -10.11
CA ALA A 27 8.79 -10.46 -10.92
C ALA A 27 8.18 -9.94 -12.23
N GLY A 28 7.50 -8.79 -12.19
CA GLY A 28 6.96 -8.10 -13.37
C GLY A 28 8.02 -7.59 -14.33
N ARG A 29 9.28 -7.44 -13.88
CA ARG A 29 10.45 -7.14 -14.72
C ARG A 29 11.12 -8.40 -15.32
N GLY A 30 10.67 -9.59 -14.91
CA GLY A 30 11.24 -10.87 -15.35
C GLY A 30 12.27 -11.49 -14.41
N HIS A 31 12.51 -10.89 -13.23
CA HIS A 31 13.40 -11.49 -12.23
C HIS A 31 12.71 -12.63 -11.49
N LYS A 32 13.47 -13.67 -11.15
CA LYS A 32 12.99 -14.76 -10.29
C LYS A 32 13.00 -14.27 -8.84
N VAL A 33 11.89 -14.45 -8.14
CA VAL A 33 11.73 -14.01 -6.76
C VAL A 33 11.34 -15.19 -5.89
N ILE A 34 12.08 -15.38 -4.80
CA ILE A 34 11.68 -16.26 -3.71
C ILE A 34 11.16 -15.38 -2.58
N LEU A 35 9.87 -15.50 -2.25
CA LEU A 35 9.22 -14.76 -1.17
C LEU A 35 9.09 -15.67 0.05
N SER A 36 10.04 -15.55 0.99
CA SER A 36 10.03 -16.32 2.24
C SER A 36 9.12 -15.66 3.26
N GLU A 37 8.28 -16.45 3.92
CA GLU A 37 7.40 -16.00 5.00
C GLU A 37 7.49 -16.97 6.18
N ARG A 38 7.70 -16.44 7.39
CA ARG A 38 7.78 -17.22 8.63
C ARG A 38 6.43 -17.81 8.99
N ALA A 39 5.35 -17.06 8.79
CA ALA A 39 4.00 -17.52 9.04
C ALA A 39 3.55 -18.56 7.99
N PRO A 40 2.50 -19.35 8.28
CA PRO A 40 1.98 -20.30 7.30
C PRO A 40 1.34 -19.69 6.05
N ALA A 41 1.12 -18.37 6.04
CA ALA A 41 0.62 -17.63 4.89
C ALA A 41 1.18 -16.20 4.88
N ILE A 42 1.33 -15.64 3.68
CA ILE A 42 1.75 -14.24 3.46
C ILE A 42 0.69 -13.25 3.96
N GLY A 43 1.08 -12.02 4.26
CA GLY A 43 0.19 -10.94 4.68
C GLY A 43 0.72 -10.10 5.84
N GLY A 44 1.57 -10.67 6.69
CA GLY A 44 2.02 -10.03 7.92
C GLY A 44 0.85 -9.58 8.80
N LEU A 45 0.91 -8.35 9.33
CA LEU A 45 -0.16 -7.77 10.16
C LEU A 45 -1.40 -7.33 9.35
N PHE A 46 -1.32 -7.31 8.02
CA PHE A 46 -2.37 -6.75 7.18
C PHE A 46 -3.73 -7.44 7.34
N PRO A 47 -3.83 -8.79 7.39
CA PRO A 47 -5.12 -9.46 7.54
C PRO A 47 -5.85 -9.11 8.84
N LEU A 48 -5.15 -8.58 9.86
CA LEU A 48 -5.80 -8.14 11.12
C LEU A 48 -6.75 -6.97 10.89
N LEU A 49 -6.54 -6.18 9.84
CA LEU A 49 -7.25 -4.95 9.55
C LEU A 49 -8.49 -5.22 8.70
N ASP A 50 -9.64 -4.69 9.11
CA ASP A 50 -10.84 -4.67 8.26
C ASP A 50 -10.86 -3.38 7.41
N ASN A 51 -10.83 -2.23 8.09
CA ASN A 51 -10.78 -0.90 7.49
C ASN A 51 -9.43 -0.21 7.70
N GLN A 52 -9.12 0.75 6.82
CA GLN A 52 -7.85 1.49 6.84
C GLN A 52 -8.08 3.00 6.93
N PHE A 53 -7.35 3.70 7.81
CA PHE A 53 -7.30 5.17 7.81
C PHE A 53 -6.50 5.66 6.61
N PRO A 54 -6.72 6.89 6.10
CA PRO A 54 -7.75 7.85 6.51
C PRO A 54 -9.08 7.65 5.75
N THR A 55 -9.12 6.75 4.77
CA THR A 55 -10.26 6.57 3.86
C THR A 55 -11.41 5.75 4.44
N GLN A 56 -11.16 5.02 5.53
CA GLN A 56 -12.06 4.00 6.10
C GLN A 56 -12.45 2.89 5.11
N SER A 57 -11.69 2.72 4.03
CA SER A 57 -11.95 1.69 3.01
C SER A 57 -11.56 0.30 3.51
N CYS A 58 -12.32 -0.71 3.08
CA CYS A 58 -11.99 -2.12 3.32
C CYS A 58 -10.63 -2.46 2.70
N GLY A 59 -9.67 -2.85 3.53
CA GLY A 59 -8.27 -2.95 3.14
C GLY A 59 -7.97 -4.01 2.08
N VAL A 60 -8.65 -5.15 2.17
CA VAL A 60 -8.32 -6.35 1.38
C VAL A 60 -8.64 -6.19 -0.11
N CYS A 61 -9.68 -5.45 -0.46
CA CYS A 61 -10.16 -5.36 -1.85
C CYS A 61 -9.44 -4.31 -2.70
N PHE A 62 -8.83 -3.28 -2.08
CA PHE A 62 -8.27 -2.12 -2.80
C PHE A 62 -6.76 -2.13 -3.01
N MET A 63 -5.99 -3.04 -2.37
CA MET A 63 -4.53 -3.12 -2.55
C MET A 63 -4.06 -3.77 -3.87
N ALA A 64 -4.95 -3.87 -4.85
CA ALA A 64 -4.66 -4.35 -6.19
C ALA A 64 -3.87 -3.31 -6.98
N CYS A 65 -2.54 -3.36 -6.93
CA CYS A 65 -1.76 -2.75 -8.01
C CYS A 65 -2.07 -3.54 -9.29
N ASP A 66 -2.86 -2.87 -10.15
CA ASP A 66 -2.94 -3.03 -11.62
C ASP A 66 -4.30 -3.44 -12.22
N THR A 67 -5.31 -3.72 -11.41
CA THR A 67 -6.69 -4.00 -11.92
C THR A 67 -7.75 -3.83 -10.84
N PRO A 68 -8.96 -3.31 -11.15
CA PRO A 68 -10.07 -3.41 -10.22
C PRO A 68 -10.34 -4.91 -9.97
N THR A 69 -10.21 -5.32 -8.70
CA THR A 69 -10.45 -6.68 -8.16
C THR A 69 -9.35 -7.76 -8.30
N TYR A 70 -8.08 -7.49 -7.93
CA TYR A 70 -7.09 -8.56 -7.68
C TYR A 70 -6.19 -8.32 -6.46
N CYS A 71 -6.33 -9.15 -5.43
CA CYS A 71 -5.63 -9.06 -4.13
C CYS A 71 -4.11 -9.35 -4.28
N PRO A 72 -3.19 -8.56 -3.68
CA PRO A 72 -1.73 -8.75 -3.84
C PRO A 72 -1.24 -10.12 -3.36
N PHE A 73 -1.94 -10.70 -2.39
CA PHE A 73 -1.74 -12.05 -1.91
C PHE A 73 -1.89 -13.07 -3.05
N VAL A 74 -3.02 -12.99 -3.77
CA VAL A 74 -3.34 -13.86 -4.91
C VAL A 74 -2.43 -13.56 -6.10
N GLN A 75 -2.03 -12.30 -6.29
CA GLN A 75 -1.09 -11.94 -7.35
C GLN A 75 0.26 -12.62 -7.14
N CYS A 76 0.80 -12.61 -5.91
CA CYS A 76 2.07 -13.28 -5.59
C CYS A 76 1.97 -14.80 -5.80
N ASP A 77 0.90 -15.43 -5.31
CA ASP A 77 0.68 -16.88 -5.44
C ASP A 77 0.53 -17.34 -6.90
N LEU A 78 -0.03 -16.49 -7.76
CA LEU A 78 -0.28 -16.80 -9.17
C LEU A 78 0.79 -16.26 -10.13
N HIS A 79 1.86 -15.63 -9.66
CA HIS A 79 2.88 -15.07 -10.53
C HIS A 79 3.96 -16.10 -10.85
N GLU A 80 4.25 -16.36 -12.12
CA GLU A 80 5.18 -17.41 -12.57
C GLU A 80 6.61 -17.24 -12.03
N ASN A 81 7.08 -15.99 -11.95
CA ASN A 81 8.39 -15.65 -11.42
C ASN A 81 8.43 -15.49 -9.89
N VAL A 82 7.32 -15.68 -9.16
CA VAL A 82 7.29 -15.61 -7.70
C VAL A 82 7.09 -17.02 -7.13
N THR A 83 8.06 -17.47 -6.34
CA THR A 83 7.93 -18.68 -5.53
C THR A 83 7.68 -18.28 -4.08
N VAL A 84 6.46 -18.49 -3.60
CA VAL A 84 6.12 -18.25 -2.19
C VAL A 84 6.60 -19.44 -1.35
N ALA A 85 7.42 -19.16 -0.33
CA ALA A 85 7.93 -20.14 0.63
C ALA A 85 7.37 -19.81 2.03
N PRO A 86 6.12 -20.22 2.34
CA PRO A 86 5.54 -20.03 3.66
C PRO A 86 6.21 -20.95 4.69
N SER A 87 5.95 -20.69 5.98
CA SER A 87 6.52 -21.43 7.11
C SER A 87 8.05 -21.58 7.07
N SER A 88 8.76 -20.65 6.42
CA SER A 88 10.20 -20.74 6.16
C SER A 88 10.96 -19.64 6.88
N THR A 89 11.98 -20.04 7.65
CA THR A 89 12.86 -19.13 8.40
C THR A 89 14.30 -19.24 7.92
N VAL A 90 15.03 -18.13 7.98
CA VAL A 90 16.46 -18.10 7.62
C VAL A 90 17.29 -18.63 8.80
N THR A 91 18.13 -19.62 8.55
CA THR A 91 19.00 -20.23 9.59
C THR A 91 20.48 -20.01 9.34
N SER A 92 20.90 -19.84 8.09
CA SER A 92 22.29 -19.57 7.71
C SER A 92 22.36 -18.54 6.58
N VAL A 93 23.36 -17.65 6.63
CA VAL A 93 23.67 -16.66 5.60
C VAL A 93 25.18 -16.69 5.35
N GLU A 94 25.56 -16.99 4.12
CA GLU A 94 26.93 -16.95 3.64
C GLU A 94 27.02 -15.95 2.47
N LYS A 95 27.94 -14.99 2.58
CA LYS A 95 28.23 -14.06 1.47
C LYS A 95 29.27 -14.68 0.55
N ASP A 96 28.94 -14.77 -0.73
CA ASP A 96 29.82 -15.19 -1.83
C ASP A 96 30.07 -13.98 -2.76
N GLU A 97 31.05 -14.03 -3.67
CA GLU A 97 31.37 -12.89 -4.56
C GLU A 97 30.13 -12.46 -5.38
N GLY A 98 29.54 -11.31 -5.01
CA GLY A 98 28.34 -10.76 -5.67
C GLY A 98 27.05 -11.55 -5.46
N SER A 99 26.97 -12.43 -4.45
CA SER A 99 25.73 -13.16 -4.14
C SER A 99 25.64 -13.58 -2.67
N TYR A 100 24.43 -13.98 -2.28
CA TYR A 100 24.12 -14.52 -0.97
C TYR A 100 23.66 -15.96 -1.12
N LYS A 101 24.28 -16.86 -0.36
CA LYS A 101 23.80 -18.22 -0.15
C LYS A 101 23.08 -18.24 1.20
N VAL A 102 21.77 -18.51 1.17
CA VAL A 102 20.88 -18.45 2.33
C VAL A 102 20.20 -19.81 2.51
N THR A 103 20.26 -20.35 3.72
CA THR A 103 19.53 -21.58 4.06
C THR A 103 18.18 -21.23 4.69
N LEU A 104 17.12 -21.74 4.08
CA LEU A 104 15.75 -21.65 4.57
C LEU A 104 15.36 -22.98 5.21
N THR A 105 14.92 -22.94 6.47
CA THR A 105 14.35 -24.10 7.17
C THR A 105 12.83 -23.95 7.18
N THR A 106 12.13 -24.94 6.61
CA THR A 106 10.67 -24.95 6.51
C THR A 106 10.06 -25.78 7.64
N THR A 107 9.19 -25.15 8.44
CA THR A 107 8.36 -25.82 9.43
C THR A 107 7.19 -26.52 8.74
N PRO A 108 6.97 -27.83 8.95
CA PRO A 108 5.92 -28.57 8.25
C PRO A 108 4.52 -28.12 8.73
N THR A 109 3.64 -27.80 7.79
CA THR A 109 2.24 -27.44 8.07
C THR A 109 1.37 -28.65 8.42
N CYS A 110 1.89 -29.87 8.21
CA CYS A 110 1.19 -31.15 8.29
C CYS A 110 0.00 -31.30 7.33
N VAL A 111 -0.17 -30.37 6.39
CA VAL A 111 -1.25 -30.37 5.40
C VAL A 111 -0.67 -30.01 4.04
N SER A 112 -0.81 -30.91 3.08
CA SER A 112 -0.38 -30.70 1.71
C SER A 112 -1.21 -29.62 1.03
N ALA A 113 -0.56 -28.53 0.62
CA ALA A 113 -1.20 -27.45 -0.13
C ALA A 113 -1.73 -27.93 -1.50
N GLU A 114 -1.12 -28.95 -2.10
CA GLU A 114 -1.55 -29.49 -3.40
C GLU A 114 -2.84 -30.30 -3.29
N LYS A 115 -2.96 -31.13 -2.24
CA LYS A 115 -4.11 -32.03 -2.03
C LYS A 115 -5.27 -31.39 -1.26
N CYS A 116 -5.02 -30.33 -0.49
CA CYS A 116 -6.05 -29.73 0.35
C CYS A 116 -7.13 -29.04 -0.49
N THR A 117 -8.39 -29.44 -0.29
CA THR A 117 -9.57 -28.85 -0.94
C THR A 117 -10.16 -27.66 -0.18
N ASP A 118 -9.60 -27.35 0.99
CA ASP A 118 -10.04 -26.28 1.88
C ASP A 118 -11.51 -26.41 2.34
N CYS A 119 -11.99 -27.64 2.57
CA CYS A 119 -13.39 -27.93 2.89
C CYS A 119 -13.81 -27.70 4.36
N GLY A 120 -12.85 -27.71 5.30
CA GLY A 120 -13.07 -27.49 6.74
C GLY A 120 -13.58 -28.70 7.56
N ALA A 121 -13.75 -29.87 6.95
CA ALA A 121 -14.22 -31.07 7.67
C ALA A 121 -13.27 -31.48 8.82
N CYS A 122 -11.96 -31.30 8.63
CA CYS A 122 -10.94 -31.64 9.61
C CYS A 122 -10.94 -30.73 10.87
N GLU A 123 -11.29 -29.45 10.73
CA GLU A 123 -11.43 -28.52 11.84
C GLU A 123 -12.63 -28.85 12.72
N ALA A 124 -13.76 -29.23 12.10
CA ALA A 124 -15.00 -29.54 12.81
C ALA A 124 -14.86 -30.72 13.80
N VAL A 125 -13.99 -31.69 13.51
CA VAL A 125 -13.78 -32.89 14.36
C VAL A 125 -12.65 -32.73 15.39
N CYS A 126 -11.88 -31.65 15.32
CA CYS A 126 -10.75 -31.44 16.22
C CYS A 126 -11.23 -31.19 17.66
N PRO A 127 -10.80 -31.99 18.65
CA PRO A 127 -11.27 -31.84 20.04
C PRO A 127 -10.56 -30.72 20.81
N VAL A 128 -9.49 -30.15 20.26
CA VAL A 128 -8.67 -29.13 20.93
C VAL A 128 -9.28 -27.75 20.71
N GLU A 129 -9.34 -26.93 21.77
CA GLU A 129 -9.69 -25.51 21.67
C GLU A 129 -8.60 -24.67 22.33
N VAL A 130 -8.07 -23.72 21.57
CA VAL A 130 -7.04 -22.78 22.03
C VAL A 130 -7.42 -21.37 21.61
N LYS A 131 -6.92 -20.37 22.32
CA LYS A 131 -7.13 -18.97 21.94
C LYS A 131 -6.40 -18.70 20.63
N ARG A 132 -7.07 -18.05 19.69
CA ARG A 132 -6.47 -17.61 18.43
C ARG A 132 -5.54 -16.45 18.71
N GLU A 133 -4.26 -16.62 18.40
CA GLU A 133 -3.21 -15.61 18.53
C GLU A 133 -3.52 -14.39 17.66
N PHE A 134 -3.99 -14.67 16.44
CA PHE A 134 -4.52 -13.68 15.53
C PHE A 134 -5.76 -13.01 16.16
N GLY A 135 -5.58 -11.78 16.64
CA GLY A 135 -6.62 -11.05 17.36
C GLY A 135 -6.51 -11.04 18.88
N ASP A 136 -5.33 -11.31 19.42
CA ASP A 136 -5.04 -11.21 20.86
C ASP A 136 -5.98 -12.09 21.71
N GLY A 137 -6.38 -13.25 21.19
CA GLY A 137 -7.20 -14.23 21.90
C GLY A 137 -8.68 -13.87 22.05
N LEU A 138 -9.22 -12.98 21.20
CA LEU A 138 -10.66 -12.70 21.15
C LEU A 138 -11.49 -13.93 20.73
N GLU A 139 -10.96 -14.70 19.78
CA GLU A 139 -11.60 -15.87 19.19
C GLU A 139 -10.91 -17.16 19.67
N MET A 140 -11.65 -18.27 19.66
CA MET A 140 -11.08 -19.60 19.83
C MET A 140 -10.82 -20.23 18.47
N ARG A 141 -9.77 -21.06 18.37
CA ARG A 141 -9.45 -21.89 17.21
C ARG A 141 -9.19 -23.33 17.64
N LYS A 142 -9.20 -24.23 16.66
CA LYS A 142 -8.79 -25.63 16.84
C LYS A 142 -7.28 -25.78 16.61
N ALA A 143 -6.72 -26.96 16.91
CA ALA A 143 -5.32 -27.27 16.61
C ALA A 143 -5.04 -27.35 15.10
N ILE A 144 -5.97 -27.91 14.33
CA ILE A 144 -5.98 -27.78 12.86
C ILE A 144 -6.90 -26.61 12.47
N TYR A 145 -6.36 -25.60 11.82
CA TYR A 145 -7.06 -24.33 11.60
C TYR A 145 -6.58 -23.62 10.32
N ARG A 146 -7.33 -22.61 9.89
CA ARG A 146 -6.85 -21.61 8.92
C ARG A 146 -6.17 -20.47 9.65
N TYR A 147 -4.99 -20.05 9.18
CA TYR A 147 -4.20 -18.98 9.82
C TYR A 147 -5.01 -17.68 9.97
N TYR A 148 -5.65 -17.21 8.89
CA TYR A 148 -6.68 -16.17 8.91
C TYR A 148 -7.76 -16.45 7.85
N PRO A 149 -8.93 -15.79 7.91
CA PRO A 149 -10.00 -15.99 6.93
C PRO A 149 -9.53 -15.69 5.50
N LYS A 150 -9.70 -16.65 4.57
CA LYS A 150 -9.24 -16.57 3.16
C LYS A 150 -7.72 -16.41 2.99
N ALA A 151 -6.92 -17.08 3.82
CA ALA A 151 -5.48 -17.17 3.62
C ALA A 151 -5.12 -17.67 2.21
N VAL A 152 -4.09 -17.06 1.62
CA VAL A 152 -3.56 -17.43 0.31
C VAL A 152 -2.41 -18.40 0.49
N GLY A 153 -2.30 -19.38 -0.43
CA GLY A 153 -1.62 -20.64 -0.17
C GLY A 153 -2.65 -21.63 0.39
N LYS A 154 -3.09 -22.58 -0.44
CA LYS A 154 -4.09 -23.58 -0.06
C LYS A 154 -3.68 -24.25 1.24
N GLY A 155 -4.52 -24.22 2.28
CA GLY A 155 -4.36 -25.16 3.38
C GLY A 155 -4.84 -24.71 4.75
N TYR A 156 -5.41 -25.68 5.44
CA TYR A 156 -5.36 -25.76 6.90
C TYR A 156 -3.90 -25.98 7.34
N VAL A 157 -3.60 -25.66 8.60
CA VAL A 157 -2.29 -25.89 9.22
C VAL A 157 -2.54 -26.57 10.55
N VAL A 158 -1.67 -27.50 10.93
CA VAL A 158 -1.70 -28.12 12.26
C VAL A 158 -0.70 -27.41 13.16
N ASP A 159 -1.21 -26.79 14.22
CA ASP A 159 -0.41 -26.35 15.35
C ASP A 159 0.03 -27.58 16.17
N ARG A 160 1.29 -27.97 16.01
CA ARG A 160 1.89 -29.12 16.68
C ARG A 160 2.01 -28.96 18.19
N GLU A 161 2.12 -27.74 18.70
CA GLU A 161 2.25 -27.51 20.14
C GLU A 161 0.93 -27.80 20.86
N SER A 162 -0.20 -27.47 20.22
CA SER A 162 -1.53 -27.71 20.77
C SER A 162 -2.15 -29.05 20.35
N CYS A 163 -1.66 -29.68 19.29
CA CYS A 163 -2.20 -30.93 18.76
C CYS A 163 -1.98 -32.11 19.70
N THR A 164 -3.03 -32.89 19.98
CA THR A 164 -2.95 -34.12 20.79
C THR A 164 -2.56 -35.37 20.00
N ASN A 165 -2.28 -35.22 18.70
CA ASN A 165 -1.98 -36.30 17.76
C ASN A 165 -3.03 -37.43 17.74
N CYS A 166 -4.33 -37.08 17.85
CA CYS A 166 -5.42 -38.05 17.98
C CYS A 166 -5.91 -38.70 16.67
N GLY A 167 -5.41 -38.28 15.50
CA GLY A 167 -5.73 -38.87 14.19
C GLY A 167 -7.11 -38.53 13.59
N LYS A 168 -8.08 -38.03 14.37
CA LYS A 168 -9.45 -37.76 13.88
C LYS A 168 -9.55 -36.89 12.62
N CYS A 169 -8.69 -35.88 12.50
CA CYS A 169 -8.67 -35.01 11.32
C CYS A 169 -8.21 -35.75 10.06
N VAL A 170 -7.30 -36.72 10.20
CA VAL A 170 -6.81 -37.58 9.11
C VAL A 170 -7.93 -38.51 8.63
N GLU A 171 -8.66 -39.14 9.57
CA GLU A 171 -9.76 -40.07 9.26
C GLU A 171 -10.88 -39.46 8.39
N VAL A 172 -11.19 -38.18 8.59
CA VAL A 172 -12.24 -37.48 7.84
C VAL A 172 -11.74 -36.76 6.58
N CYS A 173 -10.44 -36.74 6.34
CA CYS A 173 -9.85 -36.02 5.21
C CYS A 173 -9.94 -36.85 3.92
N ALA A 174 -11.02 -36.66 3.16
CA ALA A 174 -11.27 -37.40 1.92
C ALA A 174 -10.15 -37.27 0.87
N SER A 175 -9.44 -36.14 0.82
CA SER A 175 -8.35 -35.91 -0.12
C SER A 175 -6.97 -36.34 0.39
N GLU A 176 -6.92 -37.01 1.56
CA GLU A 176 -5.68 -37.52 2.18
C GLU A 176 -4.56 -36.46 2.24
N ALA A 177 -4.96 -35.22 2.55
CA ALA A 177 -4.06 -34.08 2.54
C ALA A 177 -3.26 -33.92 3.85
N ILE A 178 -3.65 -34.62 4.93
CA ILE A 178 -3.09 -34.42 6.27
C ILE A 178 -2.08 -35.51 6.58
N ASP A 179 -0.86 -35.10 6.90
CA ASP A 179 0.23 -35.97 7.38
C ASP A 179 0.79 -35.36 8.68
N LEU A 180 0.44 -35.97 9.81
CA LEU A 180 0.84 -35.49 11.14
C LEU A 180 2.31 -35.78 11.44
N ASP A 181 2.95 -36.71 10.72
CA ASP A 181 4.34 -37.11 10.90
C ASP A 181 5.30 -36.38 9.94
N ALA A 182 4.79 -35.46 9.11
CA ALA A 182 5.59 -34.69 8.15
C ALA A 182 6.80 -34.00 8.81
N GLU A 183 7.99 -34.20 8.27
CA GLU A 183 9.20 -33.51 8.74
C GLU A 183 9.45 -32.22 7.94
N GLY A 184 10.12 -31.26 8.58
CA GLY A 184 10.56 -30.04 7.91
C GLY A 184 11.67 -30.32 6.89
N GLY A 185 11.97 -29.32 6.07
CA GLY A 185 13.04 -29.39 5.07
C GLY A 185 13.99 -28.20 5.17
N GLU A 186 15.20 -28.37 4.67
CA GLU A 186 16.12 -27.27 4.41
C GLU A 186 16.26 -27.05 2.91
N THR A 187 16.17 -25.79 2.49
CA THR A 187 16.37 -25.39 1.10
C THR A 187 17.44 -24.32 1.04
N GLU A 188 18.49 -24.56 0.24
CA GLU A 188 19.51 -23.56 -0.04
C GLU A 188 19.07 -22.68 -1.21
N VAL A 189 19.13 -21.36 -1.00
CA VAL A 189 18.83 -20.34 -2.00
C VAL A 189 20.08 -19.54 -2.30
N LYS A 190 20.43 -19.40 -3.59
CA LYS A 190 21.48 -18.50 -4.05
C LYS A 190 20.84 -17.29 -4.74
N ALA A 191 21.02 -16.09 -4.19
CA ALA A 191 20.38 -14.86 -4.69
C ALA A 191 21.42 -13.75 -4.93
N GLY A 192 21.23 -12.97 -6.00
CA GLY A 192 22.04 -11.79 -6.33
C GLY A 192 21.62 -10.54 -5.54
N ALA A 193 20.37 -10.50 -5.08
CA ALA A 193 19.86 -9.45 -4.21
C ALA A 193 19.01 -10.05 -3.08
N VAL A 194 19.11 -9.45 -1.89
CA VAL A 194 18.28 -9.80 -0.73
C VAL A 194 17.51 -8.56 -0.29
N ILE A 195 16.20 -8.71 -0.10
CA ILE A 195 15.34 -7.66 0.44
C ILE A 195 14.79 -8.12 1.79
N LEU A 196 15.15 -7.41 2.85
CA LEU A 196 14.62 -7.63 4.19
C LEU A 196 13.30 -6.85 4.34
N ALA A 197 12.23 -7.58 4.59
CA ALA A 197 10.87 -7.08 4.72
C ALA A 197 10.13 -7.76 5.90
N SER A 198 10.86 -8.16 6.94
CA SER A 198 10.38 -8.96 8.07
C SER A 198 9.30 -8.27 8.93
N GLY A 199 9.05 -6.99 8.68
CA GLY A 199 8.00 -6.22 9.35
C GLY A 199 8.40 -5.76 10.75
N ALA A 200 7.40 -5.66 11.64
CA ALA A 200 7.57 -5.37 13.06
C ALA A 200 6.51 -6.14 13.85
N GLU A 201 6.73 -6.25 15.15
CA GLU A 201 5.78 -6.83 16.10
C GLU A 201 5.03 -5.74 16.87
N ILE A 202 3.88 -6.11 17.41
CA ILE A 202 3.07 -5.21 18.23
C ILE A 202 3.54 -5.33 19.66
N ILE A 203 3.85 -4.20 20.29
CA ILE A 203 4.31 -4.17 21.67
C ILE A 203 3.20 -4.77 22.55
N PRO A 204 3.52 -5.74 23.42
CA PRO A 204 2.53 -6.31 24.34
C PRO A 204 1.96 -5.23 25.27
N ALA A 205 0.63 -5.08 25.29
CA ALA A 205 -0.03 -4.09 26.16
C ALA A 205 0.21 -4.35 27.66
N SER A 206 0.61 -5.57 28.03
CA SER A 206 1.03 -5.96 29.38
C SER A 206 2.25 -5.20 29.90
N ILE A 207 3.01 -4.53 29.03
CA ILE A 207 4.09 -3.62 29.44
C ILE A 207 3.59 -2.46 30.32
N LYS A 208 2.31 -2.11 30.19
CA LYS A 208 1.59 -1.16 31.06
C LYS A 208 0.58 -1.89 31.93
N GLY A 209 1.04 -2.92 32.66
CA GLY A 209 0.21 -3.70 33.58
C GLY A 209 -0.49 -2.85 34.64
N GLU A 210 0.06 -1.68 34.99
CA GLU A 210 -0.55 -0.70 35.88
C GLU A 210 -1.87 -0.10 35.35
N PHE A 211 -2.13 -0.20 34.04
CA PHE A 211 -3.40 0.16 33.42
C PHE A 211 -4.45 -0.97 33.50
N GLY A 212 -4.10 -2.10 34.11
CA GLY A 212 -5.02 -3.20 34.39
C GLY A 212 -5.20 -4.18 33.23
N PHE A 213 -4.37 -4.13 32.19
CA PHE A 213 -4.39 -5.12 31.11
C PHE A 213 -4.09 -6.53 31.65
N GLY A 214 -4.93 -7.50 31.28
CA GLY A 214 -4.87 -8.87 31.79
C GLY A 214 -5.42 -9.06 33.21
N ARG A 215 -5.71 -7.96 33.93
CA ARG A 215 -6.38 -7.98 35.25
C ARG A 215 -7.87 -7.66 35.15
N TYR A 216 -8.24 -6.70 34.30
CA TYR A 216 -9.61 -6.25 34.10
C TYR A 216 -10.07 -6.65 32.70
N ASP A 217 -11.19 -7.39 32.61
CA ASP A 217 -11.71 -7.90 31.34
C ASP A 217 -12.09 -6.79 30.34
N ASN A 218 -12.45 -5.60 30.85
CA ASN A 218 -12.84 -4.44 30.03
C ASN A 218 -11.65 -3.55 29.61
N VAL A 219 -10.41 -3.98 29.86
CA VAL A 219 -9.19 -3.34 29.36
C VAL A 219 -8.61 -4.18 28.22
N LEU A 220 -8.69 -3.66 27.00
CA LEU A 220 -8.32 -4.36 25.77
C LEU A 220 -7.09 -3.77 25.11
N SER A 221 -6.40 -4.56 24.29
CA SER A 221 -5.45 -4.05 23.32
C SER A 221 -6.19 -3.49 22.11
N ALA A 222 -5.57 -2.54 21.41
CA ALA A 222 -6.12 -2.03 20.15
C ALA A 222 -6.26 -3.13 19.08
N VAL A 223 -5.46 -4.20 19.13
CA VAL A 223 -5.58 -5.36 18.22
C VAL A 223 -6.83 -6.16 18.51
N LYS A 224 -7.10 -6.44 19.79
CA LYS A 224 -8.33 -7.11 20.21
C LYS A 224 -9.56 -6.31 19.81
N PHE A 225 -9.49 -4.98 19.98
CA PHE A 225 -10.57 -4.09 19.57
C PHE A 225 -10.72 -3.99 18.05
N GLU A 226 -9.63 -3.96 17.28
CA GLU A 226 -9.65 -4.05 15.81
C GLU A 226 -10.42 -5.29 15.35
N ARG A 227 -10.10 -6.45 15.95
CA ARG A 227 -10.79 -7.70 15.65
C ARG A 227 -12.24 -7.69 16.07
N MET A 228 -12.58 -7.08 17.21
CA MET A 228 -13.97 -6.91 17.66
C MET A 228 -14.78 -6.09 16.64
N LEU A 229 -14.20 -5.03 16.07
CA LEU A 229 -14.84 -4.17 15.08
C LEU A 229 -14.96 -4.78 13.68
N ALA A 230 -14.30 -5.89 13.41
CA ALA A 230 -14.35 -6.52 12.11
C ALA A 230 -15.67 -7.26 11.86
N ALA A 231 -16.16 -7.24 10.62
CA ALA A 231 -17.43 -7.89 10.26
C ALA A 231 -17.47 -9.40 10.59
N GLY A 232 -16.33 -10.10 10.48
CA GLY A 232 -16.23 -11.53 10.78
C GLY A 232 -16.00 -11.88 12.26
N SER A 233 -16.11 -10.93 13.18
CA SER A 233 -15.90 -11.15 14.62
C SER A 233 -17.11 -11.81 15.29
N PRO A 234 -16.97 -12.40 16.50
CA PRO A 234 -18.10 -12.92 17.27
C PRO A 234 -19.19 -11.87 17.55
N SER A 235 -18.83 -10.60 17.62
CA SER A 235 -19.77 -9.48 17.82
C SER A 235 -20.25 -8.86 16.51
N SER A 236 -19.93 -9.46 15.35
CA SER A 236 -20.30 -8.96 14.01
C SER A 236 -19.94 -7.48 13.80
N GLY A 237 -18.80 -7.06 14.35
CA GLY A 237 -18.29 -5.71 14.30
C GLY A 237 -18.80 -4.76 15.39
N MET A 238 -19.71 -5.17 16.28
CA MET A 238 -20.23 -4.31 17.34
C MET A 238 -19.27 -4.24 18.55
N PRO A 239 -19.04 -3.03 19.12
CA PRO A 239 -18.37 -2.91 20.42
C PRO A 239 -19.16 -3.61 21.52
N VAL A 240 -18.50 -4.51 22.27
CA VAL A 240 -19.11 -5.25 23.38
C VAL A 240 -18.14 -5.37 24.55
N ARG A 241 -18.65 -5.22 25.78
CA ARG A 241 -17.89 -5.40 27.01
C ARG A 241 -17.54 -6.88 27.22
N PRO A 242 -16.27 -7.28 27.29
CA PRO A 242 -15.92 -8.68 27.48
C PRO A 242 -16.43 -9.26 28.82
N SER A 243 -16.53 -8.43 29.87
CA SER A 243 -16.96 -8.88 31.21
C SER A 243 -18.38 -9.43 31.27
N ASP A 244 -19.31 -8.83 30.53
CA ASP A 244 -20.75 -9.05 30.68
C ASP A 244 -21.53 -9.03 29.35
N GLN A 245 -20.83 -8.91 28.22
CA GLN A 245 -21.36 -8.94 26.85
C GLN A 245 -22.38 -7.84 26.54
N LYS A 246 -22.44 -6.78 27.37
CA LYS A 246 -23.31 -5.63 27.14
C LYS A 246 -22.64 -4.61 26.21
N ALA A 247 -23.47 -3.80 25.57
CA ALA A 247 -23.00 -2.62 24.84
C ALA A 247 -22.31 -1.64 25.81
N PRO A 248 -21.12 -1.11 25.48
CA PRO A 248 -20.49 -0.08 26.28
C PRO A 248 -21.21 1.27 26.11
N GLU A 249 -21.33 2.03 27.20
CA GLU A 249 -21.84 3.41 27.15
C GLU A 249 -20.72 4.40 26.81
N SER A 250 -19.48 4.07 27.18
CA SER A 250 -18.30 4.90 26.94
C SER A 250 -17.04 4.08 26.65
N LEU A 251 -16.17 4.64 25.81
CA LEU A 251 -14.85 4.10 25.47
C LEU A 251 -13.74 5.11 25.79
N ALA A 252 -12.65 4.62 26.37
CA ALA A 252 -11.40 5.37 26.49
C ALA A 252 -10.27 4.72 25.69
N PHE A 253 -9.65 5.46 24.79
CA PHE A 253 -8.41 5.07 24.14
C PHE A 253 -7.22 5.73 24.84
N VAL A 254 -6.15 4.96 25.05
CA VAL A 254 -4.92 5.44 25.69
C VAL A 254 -3.78 5.29 24.71
N GLN A 255 -3.23 6.42 24.28
CA GLN A 255 -2.15 6.50 23.30
C GLN A 255 -0.78 6.18 23.91
N CYS A 256 0.20 5.97 23.04
CA CYS A 256 1.61 5.82 23.41
C CYS A 256 1.87 4.67 24.41
N VAL A 257 1.06 3.62 24.40
CA VAL A 257 1.29 2.45 25.26
C VAL A 257 2.52 1.70 24.74
N GLY A 258 3.60 1.71 25.53
CA GLY A 258 4.88 1.11 25.15
C GLY A 258 5.70 1.92 24.13
N SER A 259 5.30 3.14 23.79
CA SER A 259 6.07 4.04 22.90
C SER A 259 6.25 5.39 23.55
N ARG A 260 7.33 6.11 23.20
CA ARG A 260 7.72 7.36 23.87
C ARG A 260 7.83 7.15 25.40
N ASP A 261 8.32 5.99 25.79
CA ASP A 261 8.44 5.51 27.16
C ASP A 261 9.88 5.08 27.46
N PRO A 262 10.77 6.04 27.76
CA PRO A 262 12.18 5.76 28.07
C PRO A 262 12.35 4.84 29.29
N ALA A 263 11.41 4.85 30.24
CA ALA A 263 11.47 3.99 31.43
C ALA A 263 11.41 2.49 31.07
N ASN A 264 10.80 2.16 29.94
CA ASN A 264 10.72 0.82 29.39
C ASN A 264 11.68 0.58 28.21
N GLY A 265 12.68 1.45 28.02
CA GLY A 265 13.67 1.35 26.93
C GLY A 265 13.10 1.60 25.53
N ARG A 266 11.89 2.19 25.42
CA ARG A 266 11.17 2.39 24.15
C ARG A 266 10.89 3.87 23.92
N SER A 267 11.94 4.62 23.63
CA SER A 267 11.85 6.08 23.43
C SER A 267 11.28 6.49 22.07
N HIS A 268 11.18 5.58 21.10
CA HIS A 268 10.67 5.91 19.76
C HIS A 268 9.16 6.13 19.73
N CYS A 269 8.71 6.81 18.67
CA CYS A 269 7.29 6.89 18.33
C CYS A 269 6.94 5.82 17.30
N SER A 270 5.85 5.10 17.53
CA SER A 270 5.40 4.05 16.59
C SER A 270 4.70 4.57 15.33
N SER A 271 4.61 5.88 15.13
CA SER A 271 4.06 6.59 13.95
C SER A 271 2.58 6.33 13.56
N VAL A 272 1.99 5.19 13.94
CA VAL A 272 0.67 4.75 13.45
C VAL A 272 -0.44 4.78 14.51
N CYS A 273 -0.09 4.79 15.80
CA CYS A 273 -1.05 4.60 16.90
C CYS A 273 -2.11 5.70 17.01
N CYS A 274 -1.73 6.95 16.75
CA CYS A 274 -2.69 8.05 16.65
C CYS A 274 -3.75 7.77 15.58
N MET A 275 -3.32 7.30 14.40
CA MET A 275 -4.20 7.14 13.23
C MET A 275 -5.10 5.92 13.32
N PHE A 276 -4.59 4.76 13.75
CA PHE A 276 -5.46 3.60 13.91
C PHE A 276 -6.48 3.82 15.03
N THR A 277 -6.14 4.59 16.07
CA THR A 277 -7.08 4.93 17.14
C THR A 277 -8.19 5.83 16.63
N LEU A 278 -7.87 6.87 15.85
CA LEU A 278 -8.88 7.73 15.22
C LEU A 278 -9.86 6.89 14.37
N LYS A 279 -9.32 5.92 13.63
CA LYS A 279 -10.14 5.01 12.84
C LYS A 279 -11.05 4.15 13.70
N GLN A 280 -10.50 3.49 14.71
CA GLN A 280 -11.29 2.64 15.61
C GLN A 280 -12.38 3.45 16.34
N ALA A 281 -12.07 4.68 16.77
CA ALA A 281 -13.02 5.57 17.42
C ALA A 281 -14.15 6.02 16.47
N LEU A 282 -13.82 6.47 15.26
CA LEU A 282 -14.80 6.85 14.25
C LEU A 282 -15.70 5.68 13.86
N PHE A 283 -15.12 4.51 13.63
CA PHE A 283 -15.85 3.32 13.23
C PHE A 283 -16.73 2.75 14.35
N ALA A 284 -16.34 2.94 15.62
CA ALA A 284 -17.18 2.64 16.77
C ALA A 284 -18.36 3.60 16.86
N LYS A 285 -18.15 4.92 16.67
CA LYS A 285 -19.26 5.90 16.64
C LYS A 285 -20.20 5.70 15.45
N GLU A 286 -19.69 5.30 14.29
CA GLU A 286 -20.53 4.98 13.13
C GLU A 286 -21.54 3.87 13.46
N ARG A 287 -21.12 2.85 14.23
CA ARG A 287 -22.00 1.77 14.68
C ARG A 287 -22.88 2.12 15.87
N MET A 288 -22.35 2.96 16.78
CA MET A 288 -23.03 3.38 17.99
C MET A 288 -22.92 4.91 18.12
N PRO A 289 -23.84 5.68 17.49
CA PRO A 289 -23.74 7.15 17.44
C PRO A 289 -23.69 7.84 18.81
N GLU A 290 -24.40 7.27 19.79
CA GLU A 290 -24.48 7.77 21.17
C GLU A 290 -23.27 7.40 22.04
N LEU A 291 -22.29 6.65 21.51
CA LEU A 291 -21.14 6.21 22.27
C LEU A 291 -20.24 7.40 22.64
N ASP A 292 -20.00 7.56 23.95
CA ASP A 292 -19.09 8.57 24.47
C ASP A 292 -17.64 8.08 24.35
N VAL A 293 -16.90 8.64 23.39
CA VAL A 293 -15.52 8.22 23.11
C VAL A 293 -14.54 9.29 23.56
N THR A 294 -13.51 8.87 24.30
CA THR A 294 -12.43 9.73 24.78
C THR A 294 -11.06 9.18 24.36
N ILE A 295 -10.18 10.04 23.85
CA ILE A 295 -8.81 9.70 23.50
C ILE A 295 -7.86 10.45 24.43
N TYR A 296 -7.11 9.71 25.24
CA TYR A 296 -6.05 10.22 26.12
C TYR A 296 -4.70 10.18 25.38
N TYR A 297 -4.05 11.33 25.23
CA TYR A 297 -2.86 11.47 24.39
C TYR A 297 -1.84 12.50 24.88
N ILE A 298 -0.63 12.45 24.31
CA ILE A 298 0.44 13.46 24.50
C ILE A 298 0.42 14.47 23.34
N ASP A 299 0.56 13.96 22.11
CA ASP A 299 0.50 14.71 20.85
C ASP A 299 -0.23 13.88 19.78
N MET A 300 -1.11 14.48 19.00
CA MET A 300 -1.73 13.81 17.85
C MET A 300 -0.84 13.94 16.61
N ARG A 301 -0.21 12.83 16.22
CA ARG A 301 0.80 12.76 15.14
C ARG A 301 0.21 12.35 13.79
N ALA A 302 -0.74 13.14 13.30
CA ALA A 302 -1.37 12.97 11.99
C ALA A 302 -0.56 13.63 10.85
N PHE A 303 0.59 13.07 10.48
CA PHE A 303 1.56 13.74 9.59
C PHE A 303 1.39 13.44 8.08
N GLY A 304 0.65 12.40 7.71
CA GLY A 304 0.41 12.01 6.32
C GLY A 304 -0.55 12.96 5.58
N LYS A 305 -0.61 12.82 4.25
CA LYS A 305 -1.59 13.52 3.41
C LYS A 305 -3.00 13.16 3.88
N ASP A 306 -3.88 14.14 4.04
CA ASP A 306 -5.24 14.04 4.57
C ASP A 306 -5.39 13.60 6.05
N TYR A 307 -4.29 13.38 6.78
CA TYR A 307 -4.42 12.88 8.16
C TYR A 307 -4.95 13.98 9.10
N GLU A 308 -4.67 15.25 8.82
CA GLU A 308 -5.25 16.37 9.57
C GLU A 308 -6.77 16.46 9.39
N ARG A 309 -7.26 16.24 8.17
CA ARG A 309 -8.70 16.18 7.89
C ARG A 309 -9.35 15.05 8.68
N TYR A 310 -8.65 13.93 8.84
CA TYR A 310 -9.14 12.80 9.62
C TYR A 310 -9.28 13.10 11.12
N ILE A 311 -8.41 13.96 11.69
CA ILE A 311 -8.61 14.49 13.06
C ILE A 311 -9.90 15.32 13.12
N ARG A 312 -10.10 16.24 12.16
CA ARG A 312 -11.30 17.08 12.13
C ARG A 312 -12.58 16.26 12.04
N MET A 313 -12.60 15.23 11.20
CA MET A 313 -13.73 14.29 11.14
C MET A 313 -14.03 13.66 12.51
N ALA A 314 -13.01 13.32 13.30
CA ALA A 314 -13.19 12.78 14.65
C ALA A 314 -13.72 13.84 15.64
N GLU A 315 -13.23 15.07 15.55
CA GLU A 315 -13.74 16.21 16.35
C GLU A 315 -15.21 16.50 16.02
N GLU A 316 -15.57 16.55 14.74
CA GLU A 316 -16.95 16.74 14.25
C GLU A 316 -17.88 15.60 14.65
N ALA A 317 -17.36 14.36 14.72
CA ALA A 317 -18.09 13.22 15.26
C ALA A 317 -18.28 13.30 16.79
N GLY A 318 -17.76 14.32 17.47
CA GLY A 318 -17.88 14.51 18.92
C GLY A 318 -16.99 13.59 19.74
N ILE A 319 -15.84 13.15 19.20
CA ILE A 319 -14.84 12.40 19.97
C ILE A 319 -14.07 13.37 20.87
N ASN A 320 -13.95 13.03 22.15
CA ASN A 320 -13.31 13.87 23.16
C ASN A 320 -11.79 13.66 23.18
N PHE A 321 -11.01 14.70 22.91
CA PHE A 321 -9.55 14.66 22.99
C PHE A 321 -9.06 15.20 24.34
N VAL A 322 -8.38 14.37 25.12
CA VAL A 322 -7.81 14.74 26.43
C VAL A 322 -6.29 14.63 26.38
N ARG A 323 -5.63 15.79 26.36
CA ARG A 323 -4.17 15.88 26.38
C ARG A 323 -3.59 15.66 27.77
N ALA A 324 -3.65 14.42 28.25
CA ALA A 324 -3.04 14.00 29.50
C ALA A 324 -2.87 12.48 29.48
N MET A 325 -1.71 12.01 29.94
CA MET A 325 -1.49 10.59 30.13
C MET A 325 -2.15 10.11 31.43
N PRO A 326 -2.86 8.97 31.41
CA PRO A 326 -3.38 8.35 32.62
C PRO A 326 -2.28 8.05 33.64
N SER A 327 -2.54 8.39 34.90
CA SER A 327 -1.64 8.05 36.01
C SER A 327 -2.05 6.76 36.70
N VAL A 328 -3.36 6.52 36.86
CA VAL A 328 -3.93 5.36 37.55
C VAL A 328 -5.24 4.95 36.86
N MET A 329 -5.45 3.64 36.71
CA MET A 329 -6.72 3.05 36.30
C MET A 329 -7.19 2.04 37.34
N ARG A 330 -8.47 2.10 37.71
CA ARG A 330 -9.08 1.18 38.68
C ARG A 330 -10.45 0.75 38.24
N GLN A 331 -10.75 -0.53 38.38
CA GLN A 331 -12.10 -1.04 38.15
C GLN A 331 -13.01 -0.75 39.35
N THR A 332 -14.21 -0.25 39.08
CA THR A 332 -15.28 -0.09 40.06
C THR A 332 -15.95 -1.45 40.30
N PRO A 333 -16.04 -1.94 41.56
CA PRO A 333 -16.57 -3.28 41.83
C PRO A 333 -18.02 -3.53 41.35
N GLU A 334 -18.89 -2.52 41.42
CA GLU A 334 -20.32 -2.67 41.11
C GLU A 334 -20.60 -2.61 39.61
N SER A 335 -20.07 -1.60 38.90
CA SER A 335 -20.34 -1.39 37.47
C SER A 335 -19.35 -2.11 36.54
N LEU A 336 -18.20 -2.53 37.07
CA LEU A 336 -17.05 -3.06 36.32
C LEU A 336 -16.44 -2.07 35.32
N ASP A 337 -16.83 -0.79 35.39
CA ASP A 337 -16.23 0.30 34.62
C ASP A 337 -14.84 0.64 35.14
N ILE A 338 -14.03 1.26 34.31
CA ILE A 338 -12.66 1.65 34.61
C ILE A 338 -12.61 3.15 34.89
N GLU A 339 -12.32 3.52 36.14
CA GLU A 339 -12.01 4.90 36.53
C GLU A 339 -10.59 5.24 36.07
N VAL A 340 -10.47 6.19 35.14
CA VAL A 340 -9.22 6.74 34.63
C VAL A 340 -8.94 8.07 35.32
N THR A 341 -7.77 8.17 35.97
CA THR A 341 -7.30 9.41 36.60
C THR A 341 -6.21 10.08 35.76
N VAL A 342 -6.36 11.38 35.48
CA VAL A 342 -5.37 12.21 34.77
C VAL A 342 -5.11 13.51 35.52
N SER A 343 -3.95 14.13 35.29
CA SER A 343 -3.70 15.51 35.72
C SER A 343 -4.01 16.49 34.59
N LYS A 344 -4.82 17.51 34.86
CA LYS A 344 -5.14 18.58 33.91
C LYS A 344 -5.11 19.93 34.62
N GLY A 345 -4.27 20.85 34.18
CA GLY A 345 -4.13 22.18 34.80
C GLY A 345 -3.70 22.13 36.27
N GLY A 346 -2.93 21.10 36.67
CA GLY A 346 -2.53 20.87 38.07
C GLY A 346 -3.57 20.17 38.95
N GLU A 347 -4.80 19.92 38.45
CA GLU A 347 -5.85 19.19 39.17
C GLU A 347 -5.94 17.73 38.73
N LEU A 348 -6.35 16.84 39.64
CA LEU A 348 -6.63 15.44 39.31
C LEU A 348 -8.09 15.27 38.87
N VAL A 349 -8.28 14.93 37.60
CA VAL A 349 -9.60 14.68 37.01
C VAL A 349 -9.80 13.17 36.87
N LYS A 350 -10.96 12.70 37.32
CA LYS A 350 -11.37 11.29 37.24
C LYS A 350 -12.54 11.15 36.29
N ARG A 351 -12.52 10.12 35.44
CA ARG A 351 -13.63 9.78 34.55
C ARG A 351 -13.74 8.27 34.44
N SER A 352 -14.96 7.75 34.60
CA SER A 352 -15.27 6.33 34.45
C SER A 352 -15.62 6.00 33.00
N HIS A 353 -15.12 4.88 32.50
CA HIS A 353 -15.38 4.38 31.14
C HIS A 353 -15.81 2.92 31.18
N SER A 354 -16.78 2.54 30.35
CA SER A 354 -17.24 1.15 30.28
C SER A 354 -16.15 0.21 29.75
N MET A 355 -15.30 0.70 28.84
CA MET A 355 -14.15 -0.04 28.31
C MET A 355 -12.96 0.88 28.07
N VAL A 356 -11.75 0.34 28.21
CA VAL A 356 -10.49 1.01 27.92
C VAL A 356 -9.73 0.23 26.85
N ILE A 357 -9.24 0.92 25.82
CA ILE A 357 -8.45 0.38 24.74
C ILE A 357 -7.04 0.96 24.82
N LEU A 358 -6.05 0.07 24.95
CA LEU A 358 -4.63 0.40 24.99
C LEU A 358 -4.04 0.36 23.57
N ALA A 359 -3.69 1.54 23.05
CA ALA A 359 -3.09 1.69 21.73
C ALA A 359 -1.58 1.42 21.79
N ALA A 360 -1.24 0.13 21.82
CA ALA A 360 0.14 -0.32 21.82
C ALA A 360 0.84 -0.07 20.48
N GLY A 361 2.12 0.29 20.54
CA GLY A 361 2.94 0.60 19.38
C GLY A 361 3.56 -0.62 18.68
N PHE A 362 4.56 -0.37 17.84
CA PHE A 362 5.36 -1.39 17.16
C PHE A 362 6.81 -1.41 17.66
N GLU A 363 7.43 -2.58 17.61
CA GLU A 363 8.86 -2.79 17.91
C GLU A 363 9.46 -3.89 17.01
N GLN A 364 10.79 -3.92 16.92
CA GLN A 364 11.49 -5.02 16.26
C GLN A 364 11.53 -6.26 17.17
N SER A 365 11.26 -7.43 16.59
CA SER A 365 11.42 -8.68 17.31
C SER A 365 12.91 -9.02 17.49
N PRO A 366 13.27 -9.81 18.52
CA PRO A 366 14.63 -10.33 18.66
C PRO A 366 15.10 -11.12 17.43
N GLU A 367 14.21 -11.90 16.82
CA GLU A 367 14.50 -12.70 15.63
C GLU A 367 14.73 -11.81 14.40
N ALA A 368 13.91 -10.78 14.19
CA ALA A 368 14.11 -9.81 13.11
C ALA A 368 15.42 -9.04 13.29
N SER A 369 15.78 -8.72 14.54
CA SER A 369 17.05 -8.07 14.87
C SER A 369 18.25 -8.98 14.58
N ALA A 370 18.16 -10.26 14.96
CA ALA A 370 19.18 -11.27 14.66
C ALA A 370 19.33 -11.50 13.14
N LEU A 371 18.21 -11.49 12.40
CA LEU A 371 18.20 -11.57 10.94
C LEU A 371 18.90 -10.36 10.31
N GLY A 372 18.60 -9.12 10.74
CA GLY A 372 19.30 -7.93 10.23
C GLY A 372 20.82 -8.04 10.43
N LEU A 373 21.24 -8.45 11.64
CA LEU A 373 22.65 -8.63 11.99
C LEU A 373 23.34 -9.71 11.14
N SER A 374 22.66 -10.81 10.79
CA SER A 374 23.25 -11.86 9.94
C SER A 374 23.52 -11.40 8.51
N PHE A 375 22.81 -10.37 8.04
CA PHE A 375 23.08 -9.68 6.77
C PHE A 375 23.99 -8.44 6.93
N GLY A 376 24.53 -8.18 8.12
CA GLY A 376 25.43 -7.05 8.39
C GLY A 376 24.72 -5.71 8.57
N VAL A 377 23.41 -5.73 8.83
CA VAL A 377 22.59 -4.53 9.07
C VAL A 377 22.49 -4.25 10.56
N GLU A 378 22.79 -3.01 10.97
CA GLU A 378 22.63 -2.56 12.35
C GLU A 378 21.16 -2.35 12.68
N MET A 379 20.72 -2.84 13.84
CA MET A 379 19.31 -2.84 14.26
C MET A 379 19.12 -2.12 15.60
N THR A 380 18.02 -1.38 15.72
CA THR A 380 17.55 -0.74 16.97
C THR A 380 16.16 -1.28 17.34
N PRO A 381 15.64 -1.01 18.55
CA PRO A 381 14.28 -1.40 18.91
C PRO A 381 13.17 -0.86 17.98
N ASN A 382 13.41 0.26 17.29
CA ASN A 382 12.46 0.82 16.32
C ASN A 382 12.64 0.19 14.92
N GLY A 383 13.87 -0.06 14.51
CA GLY A 383 14.19 -0.55 13.16
C GLY A 383 15.67 -0.52 12.82
N ALA A 384 16.00 -0.90 11.59
CA ALA A 384 17.33 -0.83 11.01
C ALA A 384 17.87 0.61 11.00
N VAL A 385 19.17 0.77 11.25
CA VAL A 385 19.86 2.04 11.07
C VAL A 385 20.14 2.22 9.59
N THR A 386 19.58 3.28 9.00
CA THR A 386 19.73 3.60 7.57
C THR A 386 20.38 4.97 7.38
N ASP A 387 21.07 5.13 6.26
CA ASP A 387 21.55 6.42 5.81
C ASP A 387 20.36 7.28 5.36
N GLU A 388 20.33 8.56 5.76
CA GLU A 388 19.17 9.43 5.52
C GLU A 388 18.95 9.76 4.03
N PHE A 389 20.00 9.66 3.21
CA PHE A 389 19.94 9.88 1.78
C PHE A 389 19.93 8.57 0.98
N SER A 390 20.01 7.42 1.66
CA SER A 390 19.86 6.06 1.10
C SER A 390 18.96 5.16 1.97
N PRO A 391 17.71 5.55 2.26
CA PRO A 391 16.88 4.95 3.31
C PRO A 391 16.45 3.48 3.07
N CYS A 392 16.51 2.98 1.84
CA CYS A 392 16.17 1.59 1.50
C CYS A 392 17.41 0.71 1.21
N ALA A 393 18.62 1.26 1.30
CA ALA A 393 19.86 0.51 1.11
C ALA A 393 20.34 -0.03 2.47
N GLY A 394 20.69 -1.32 2.52
CA GLY A 394 21.42 -1.88 3.65
C GLY A 394 22.88 -1.40 3.66
N SER A 395 23.51 -1.49 4.83
CA SER A 395 24.97 -1.29 4.99
C SER A 395 25.81 -2.29 4.18
N ALA A 396 25.25 -3.46 3.90
CA ALA A 396 25.88 -4.50 3.08
C ALA A 396 25.44 -4.40 1.61
N GLU A 397 26.41 -4.49 0.71
CA GLU A 397 26.18 -4.53 -0.75
C GLU A 397 25.25 -5.68 -1.15
N GLY A 398 24.21 -5.38 -1.94
CA GLY A 398 23.23 -6.36 -2.41
C GLY A 398 22.09 -6.66 -1.40
N VAL A 399 22.09 -5.99 -0.24
CA VAL A 399 21.02 -6.06 0.76
C VAL A 399 20.21 -4.76 0.76
N PHE A 400 18.89 -4.89 0.68
CA PHE A 400 17.95 -3.77 0.67
C PHE A 400 16.88 -3.96 1.75
N LEU A 401 16.26 -2.87 2.17
CA LEU A 401 15.37 -2.83 3.33
C LEU A 401 14.03 -2.18 2.96
N CYS A 402 12.91 -2.76 3.41
CA CYS A 402 11.60 -2.14 3.23
C CYS A 402 10.56 -2.50 4.29
N GLY A 403 9.59 -1.60 4.48
CA GLY A 403 8.49 -1.79 5.41
C GLY A 403 8.91 -1.53 6.85
N ASN A 404 8.23 -2.15 7.80
CA ASN A 404 8.47 -1.88 9.22
C ASN A 404 9.87 -2.29 9.72
N VAL A 405 10.69 -2.99 8.94
CA VAL A 405 12.08 -3.31 9.32
C VAL A 405 12.93 -2.04 9.46
N THR A 406 12.67 -0.98 8.68
CA THR A 406 13.41 0.30 8.75
C THR A 406 12.81 1.27 9.79
N GLY A 407 11.76 0.86 10.52
CA GLY A 407 11.07 1.71 11.49
C GLY A 407 9.55 1.60 11.38
N ALA A 408 8.85 1.86 12.49
CA ALA A 408 7.39 1.81 12.52
C ALA A 408 6.75 2.84 11.57
N LYS A 409 5.95 2.35 10.62
CA LYS A 409 5.28 3.14 9.58
C LYS A 409 3.95 2.51 9.15
N ASP A 410 3.18 3.25 8.37
CA ASP A 410 1.90 2.77 7.85
C ASP A 410 2.05 2.03 6.50
N ILE A 411 0.91 1.57 5.97
CA ILE A 411 0.81 0.83 4.70
C ILE A 411 1.37 1.64 3.50
N PRO A 412 0.96 2.90 3.25
CA PRO A 412 1.46 3.66 2.11
C PRO A 412 2.98 3.80 2.14
N GLU A 413 3.56 4.13 3.29
CA GLU A 413 5.03 4.24 3.40
C GLU A 413 5.72 2.89 3.23
N SER A 414 5.14 1.81 3.79
CA SER A 414 5.66 0.45 3.64
C SER A 414 5.66 -0.03 2.19
N THR A 415 4.61 0.25 1.43
CA THR A 415 4.50 -0.13 0.01
C THR A 415 5.42 0.70 -0.87
N GLN A 416 5.62 1.99 -0.55
CA GLN A 416 6.61 2.83 -1.20
C GLN A 416 8.03 2.29 -0.99
N GLU A 417 8.41 1.95 0.24
CA GLU A 417 9.72 1.34 0.50
C GLU A 417 9.86 -0.02 -0.22
N GLY A 418 8.80 -0.82 -0.31
CA GLY A 418 8.81 -2.07 -1.08
C GLY A 418 9.13 -1.84 -2.56
N ALA A 419 8.50 -0.82 -3.17
CA ALA A 419 8.78 -0.44 -4.55
C ALA A 419 10.18 0.18 -4.73
N ALA A 420 10.64 0.97 -3.77
CA ALA A 420 11.98 1.54 -3.77
C ALA A 420 13.07 0.47 -3.66
N ALA A 421 12.91 -0.50 -2.75
CA ALA A 421 13.83 -1.63 -2.59
C ALA A 421 13.87 -2.50 -3.85
N ALA A 422 12.73 -2.72 -4.51
CA ALA A 422 12.69 -3.40 -5.82
C ALA A 422 13.45 -2.63 -6.90
N ALA A 423 13.30 -1.30 -6.97
CA ALA A 423 14.04 -0.48 -7.94
C ALA A 423 15.56 -0.55 -7.70
N LEU A 424 16.00 -0.51 -6.44
CA LEU A 424 17.41 -0.63 -6.09
C LEU A 424 17.95 -2.05 -6.37
N ALA A 425 17.19 -3.09 -6.03
CA ALA A 425 17.56 -4.48 -6.31
C ALA A 425 17.66 -4.75 -7.82
N ALA A 426 16.74 -4.20 -8.63
CA ALA A 426 16.77 -4.35 -10.08
C ALA A 426 18.02 -3.77 -10.75
N LYS A 427 18.75 -2.85 -10.09
CA LYS A 427 20.01 -2.30 -10.60
C LYS A 427 21.19 -3.26 -10.47
N VAL A 428 21.15 -4.15 -9.48
CA VAL A 428 22.24 -5.11 -9.19
C VAL A 428 21.93 -6.50 -9.75
N LEU A 429 20.66 -6.79 -10.02
CA LEU A 429 20.24 -8.01 -10.69
C LEU A 429 20.45 -7.91 -12.20
N ASP A 430 20.85 -9.02 -12.80
CA ASP A 430 21.06 -9.15 -14.23
C ASP A 430 19.98 -10.07 -14.80
N LEU A 431 19.19 -9.56 -15.74
CA LEU A 431 18.22 -10.36 -16.51
C LEU A 431 18.93 -11.30 -17.51
N GLY A 432 20.24 -11.15 -17.69
CA GLY A 432 20.99 -11.73 -18.81
C GLY A 432 20.70 -10.99 -20.11
N ALA A 433 21.32 -11.42 -21.22
CA ALA A 433 20.71 -11.17 -22.52
C ALA A 433 19.32 -11.79 -22.44
N LEU A 434 18.25 -10.98 -22.51
CA LEU A 434 16.89 -11.46 -22.69
C LEU A 434 17.00 -12.56 -23.74
N GLU A 435 16.86 -13.84 -23.36
CA GLU A 435 16.82 -14.91 -24.34
C GLU A 435 15.80 -14.42 -25.37
N GLU A 436 16.17 -14.43 -26.66
CA GLU A 436 15.24 -14.08 -27.71
C GLU A 436 14.01 -14.97 -27.50
N PHE A 437 13.00 -14.43 -26.83
CA PHE A 437 11.81 -15.18 -26.49
C PHE A 437 11.31 -15.70 -27.82
N ALA A 438 11.24 -17.03 -27.92
CA ALA A 438 10.77 -17.69 -29.13
C ALA A 438 9.50 -16.96 -29.58
N PRO A 439 9.39 -16.57 -30.87
CA PRO A 439 8.24 -15.82 -31.35
C PRO A 439 6.98 -16.52 -30.84
N GLY A 440 6.11 -15.74 -30.20
CA GLY A 440 4.88 -16.27 -29.64
C GLY A 440 4.13 -17.10 -30.69
N PRO A 441 3.35 -18.10 -30.24
CA PRO A 441 2.60 -18.96 -31.14
C PRO A 441 1.80 -18.14 -32.16
N THR A 442 1.76 -18.61 -33.41
CA THR A 442 0.99 -17.94 -34.46
C THR A 442 -0.47 -17.79 -34.01
N PRO A 443 -1.02 -16.57 -34.00
CA PRO A 443 -2.41 -16.35 -33.63
C PRO A 443 -3.37 -17.24 -34.42
N VAL A 444 -4.24 -17.96 -33.72
CA VAL A 444 -5.37 -18.66 -34.36
C VAL A 444 -6.54 -17.69 -34.48
N ASP A 445 -7.13 -17.59 -35.68
CA ASP A 445 -8.24 -16.68 -35.98
C ASP A 445 -9.50 -17.46 -36.38
N TRP A 446 -10.51 -17.42 -35.51
CA TRP A 446 -11.79 -18.11 -35.69
C TRP A 446 -12.97 -17.15 -35.90
N ARG A 447 -12.71 -15.89 -36.28
CA ARG A 447 -13.76 -14.88 -36.43
C ARG A 447 -14.78 -15.23 -37.53
N GLU A 448 -14.35 -15.96 -38.56
CA GLU A 448 -15.18 -16.36 -39.71
C GLU A 448 -15.64 -17.84 -39.64
N GLU A 449 -15.30 -18.56 -38.57
CA GLU A 449 -15.72 -19.96 -38.40
C GLU A 449 -17.03 -20.08 -37.63
N GLU A 450 -17.84 -21.10 -37.95
CA GLU A 450 -19.03 -21.41 -37.15
C GLU A 450 -18.64 -21.83 -35.72
N PRO A 451 -19.30 -21.31 -34.68
CA PRO A 451 -18.97 -21.64 -33.29
C PRO A 451 -19.16 -23.13 -32.98
N ARG A 452 -18.13 -23.75 -32.39
CA ARG A 452 -18.09 -25.13 -31.87
C ARG A 452 -17.68 -25.08 -30.41
N VAL A 453 -18.64 -25.34 -29.52
CA VAL A 453 -18.43 -25.22 -28.07
C VAL A 453 -18.01 -26.56 -27.46
N GLY A 454 -16.79 -26.61 -26.93
CA GLY A 454 -16.36 -27.68 -26.04
C GLY A 454 -16.75 -27.36 -24.60
N VAL A 455 -17.33 -28.31 -23.86
CA VAL A 455 -17.70 -28.14 -22.45
C VAL A 455 -16.81 -29.02 -21.57
N VAL A 456 -16.19 -28.42 -20.55
CA VAL A 456 -15.44 -29.16 -19.54
C VAL A 456 -16.11 -29.01 -18.19
N LEU A 457 -16.47 -30.13 -17.58
CA LEU A 457 -17.08 -30.23 -16.26
C LEU A 457 -16.00 -30.56 -15.23
N CYS A 458 -15.73 -29.63 -14.31
CA CYS A 458 -14.77 -29.87 -13.23
C CYS A 458 -15.46 -30.48 -12.02
N GLU A 459 -14.97 -31.63 -11.55
CA GLU A 459 -15.53 -32.33 -10.40
C GLU A 459 -15.10 -31.70 -9.07
N CYS A 460 -13.97 -30.98 -9.07
CA CYS A 460 -13.37 -30.39 -7.87
C CYS A 460 -13.16 -31.44 -6.78
N ASP A 461 -12.53 -32.56 -7.13
CA ASP A 461 -12.30 -33.73 -6.26
C ASP A 461 -13.59 -34.32 -5.68
N GLY A 462 -14.61 -34.43 -6.52
CA GLY A 462 -15.92 -34.93 -6.13
C GLY A 462 -16.77 -33.95 -5.32
N TYR A 463 -16.32 -32.72 -5.04
CA TYR A 463 -17.17 -31.72 -4.38
C TYR A 463 -18.43 -31.44 -5.22
N ASN A 464 -18.28 -31.22 -6.52
CA ASN A 464 -19.43 -30.92 -7.38
C ASN A 464 -20.29 -32.16 -7.62
N THR A 465 -19.67 -33.34 -7.80
CA THR A 465 -20.39 -34.61 -8.00
C THR A 465 -21.14 -35.07 -6.75
N SER A 466 -20.77 -34.59 -5.56
CA SER A 466 -21.51 -34.83 -4.31
C SER A 466 -22.86 -34.10 -4.23
N ARG A 467 -23.11 -33.13 -5.14
CA ARG A 467 -24.30 -32.25 -5.11
C ARG A 467 -25.11 -32.28 -6.41
N VAL A 468 -24.44 -32.54 -7.52
CA VAL A 468 -25.02 -32.56 -8.86
C VAL A 468 -24.70 -33.91 -9.49
N ASP A 469 -25.68 -34.54 -10.11
CA ASP A 469 -25.47 -35.77 -10.86
C ASP A 469 -24.76 -35.44 -12.18
N PHE A 470 -23.44 -35.66 -12.21
CA PHE A 470 -22.63 -35.37 -13.40
C PHE A 470 -22.88 -36.36 -14.54
N ASP A 471 -23.37 -37.58 -14.26
CA ASP A 471 -23.74 -38.54 -15.30
C ASP A 471 -24.97 -38.04 -16.07
N GLU A 472 -26.01 -37.65 -15.34
CA GLU A 472 -27.20 -37.03 -15.91
C GLU A 472 -26.86 -35.72 -16.63
N LEU A 473 -26.06 -34.85 -16.00
CA LEU A 473 -25.68 -33.56 -16.55
C LEU A 473 -24.88 -33.70 -17.84
N GLU A 474 -23.90 -34.59 -17.89
CA GLU A 474 -23.08 -34.82 -19.08
C GLU A 474 -23.92 -35.31 -20.26
N GLU A 475 -24.85 -36.26 -20.04
CA GLU A 475 -25.75 -36.73 -21.09
C GLU A 475 -26.62 -35.61 -21.65
N ARG A 476 -27.19 -34.78 -20.76
CA ARG A 476 -28.04 -33.65 -21.16
C ARG A 476 -27.26 -32.60 -21.94
N VAL A 477 -26.04 -32.27 -21.51
CA VAL A 477 -25.19 -31.29 -22.20
C VAL A 477 -24.74 -31.84 -23.57
N LYS A 478 -24.35 -33.11 -23.65
CA LYS A 478 -24.01 -33.78 -24.93
C LYS A 478 -25.18 -33.80 -25.92
N ALA A 479 -26.42 -33.86 -25.43
CA ALA A 479 -27.60 -33.86 -26.29
C ALA A 479 -27.85 -32.49 -27.00
N LYS A 480 -27.16 -31.41 -26.59
CA LYS A 480 -27.27 -30.13 -27.27
C LYS A 480 -26.54 -30.14 -28.60
N LYS A 481 -27.23 -29.71 -29.65
CA LYS A 481 -26.68 -29.57 -31.01
C LYS A 481 -25.48 -28.61 -31.08
N ASP A 482 -25.45 -27.60 -30.21
CA ASP A 482 -24.43 -26.54 -30.20
C ASP A 482 -23.14 -26.95 -29.44
N VAL A 483 -23.09 -28.16 -28.88
CA VAL A 483 -21.96 -28.70 -28.11
C VAL A 483 -21.20 -29.73 -28.95
N ASP A 484 -19.90 -29.51 -29.13
CA ASP A 484 -19.02 -30.39 -29.90
C ASP A 484 -18.50 -31.58 -29.07
N PHE A 485 -18.09 -31.31 -27.83
CA PHE A 485 -17.76 -32.35 -26.87
C PHE A 485 -18.07 -31.93 -25.43
N VAL A 486 -18.22 -32.94 -24.58
CA VAL A 486 -18.22 -32.79 -23.13
C VAL A 486 -17.14 -33.68 -22.55
N SER A 487 -16.37 -33.16 -21.60
CA SER A 487 -15.34 -33.93 -20.88
C SER A 487 -15.33 -33.56 -19.40
N ARG A 488 -14.93 -34.51 -18.56
CA ARG A 488 -14.77 -34.27 -17.12
C ARG A 488 -13.31 -34.16 -16.77
N VAL A 489 -13.02 -33.34 -15.77
CA VAL A 489 -11.69 -33.24 -15.16
C VAL A 489 -11.84 -33.25 -13.65
N ALA A 490 -10.99 -34.02 -12.97
CA ALA A 490 -11.00 -34.06 -11.51
C ALA A 490 -10.63 -32.69 -10.92
N HIS A 491 -9.58 -32.05 -11.47
CA HIS A 491 -9.05 -30.77 -11.00
C HIS A 491 -8.55 -29.84 -12.12
N GLY A 492 -9.46 -29.08 -12.71
CA GLY A 492 -9.12 -28.12 -13.78
C GLY A 492 -8.11 -27.03 -13.42
N CYS A 493 -7.96 -26.68 -12.15
CA CYS A 493 -7.08 -25.59 -11.71
C CYS A 493 -5.65 -26.07 -11.36
N THR A 494 -5.35 -27.35 -11.48
CA THR A 494 -4.01 -27.90 -11.24
C THR A 494 -3.19 -27.92 -12.52
N LYS A 495 -1.85 -27.92 -12.43
CA LYS A 495 -0.97 -28.07 -13.61
C LYS A 495 -1.31 -29.30 -14.44
N ALA A 496 -1.63 -30.42 -13.77
CA ALA A 496 -2.04 -31.66 -14.43
C ALA A 496 -3.38 -31.51 -15.17
N GLY A 497 -4.43 -31.00 -14.50
CA GLY A 497 -5.73 -30.80 -15.15
C GLY A 497 -5.72 -29.74 -16.25
N MET A 498 -4.93 -28.67 -16.11
CA MET A 498 -4.72 -27.71 -17.20
C MET A 498 -4.04 -28.36 -18.41
N SER A 499 -3.09 -29.26 -18.18
CA SER A 499 -2.45 -30.02 -19.26
C SER A 499 -3.43 -30.96 -19.94
N GLU A 500 -4.33 -31.58 -19.19
CA GLU A 500 -5.43 -32.39 -19.73
C GLU A 500 -6.36 -31.57 -20.61
N VAL A 501 -6.82 -30.41 -20.14
CA VAL A 501 -7.69 -29.53 -20.95
C VAL A 501 -6.96 -28.99 -22.17
N ARG A 502 -5.67 -28.65 -22.06
CA ARG A 502 -4.83 -28.27 -23.20
C ARG A 502 -4.82 -29.36 -24.27
N ASN A 503 -4.64 -30.61 -23.86
CA ASN A 503 -4.66 -31.75 -24.77
C ASN A 503 -6.03 -31.96 -25.41
N LEU A 504 -7.11 -31.86 -24.62
CA LEU A 504 -8.49 -31.97 -25.12
C LEU A 504 -8.78 -30.90 -26.18
N PHE A 505 -8.39 -29.66 -25.90
CA PHE A 505 -8.56 -28.53 -26.80
C PHE A 505 -7.75 -28.70 -28.10
N GLY A 506 -6.54 -29.26 -28.02
CA GLY A 506 -5.72 -29.57 -29.20
C GLY A 506 -6.23 -30.75 -30.04
N MET A 507 -6.84 -31.77 -29.43
CA MET A 507 -7.31 -32.98 -30.13
C MET A 507 -8.69 -32.85 -30.76
N LYS A 508 -9.58 -32.05 -30.14
CA LYS A 508 -10.99 -31.91 -30.55
C LYS A 508 -11.24 -30.66 -31.40
N GLU A 509 -10.29 -29.74 -31.45
CA GLU A 509 -10.36 -28.48 -32.20
C GLU A 509 -11.67 -27.67 -32.01
N PRO A 510 -12.20 -27.50 -30.77
CA PRO A 510 -13.26 -26.55 -30.54
C PRO A 510 -12.74 -25.12 -30.81
N ASN A 511 -13.62 -24.20 -31.16
CA ASN A 511 -13.27 -22.78 -31.27
C ASN A 511 -13.91 -21.91 -30.17
N ARG A 512 -14.60 -22.53 -29.21
CA ARG A 512 -15.07 -21.98 -27.93
C ARG A 512 -14.89 -23.02 -26.83
N LEU A 513 -14.50 -22.61 -25.63
CA LEU A 513 -14.41 -23.48 -24.45
C LEU A 513 -15.29 -22.94 -23.33
N LEU A 514 -16.26 -23.73 -22.90
CA LEU A 514 -17.01 -23.51 -21.68
C LEU A 514 -16.40 -24.35 -20.56
N PHE A 515 -15.93 -23.71 -19.49
CA PHE A 515 -15.40 -24.37 -18.32
C PHE A 515 -16.35 -24.21 -17.13
N ALA A 516 -17.01 -25.30 -16.74
CA ALA A 516 -18.00 -25.32 -15.67
C ALA A 516 -17.37 -25.88 -14.38
N ALA A 517 -17.11 -25.00 -13.41
CA ALA A 517 -16.26 -25.32 -12.25
C ALA A 517 -16.58 -24.47 -11.01
N CYS A 518 -15.53 -23.95 -10.35
CA CYS A 518 -15.63 -23.01 -9.24
C CYS A 518 -15.60 -21.56 -9.73
N THR A 519 -15.53 -20.62 -8.78
CA THR A 519 -15.48 -19.18 -9.04
C THR A 519 -14.48 -18.79 -10.13
N ASP A 520 -14.98 -17.98 -11.05
CA ASP A 520 -14.30 -17.52 -12.26
C ASP A 520 -12.91 -16.94 -12.00
N ARG A 521 -12.71 -16.24 -10.88
CA ARG A 521 -11.50 -15.43 -10.59
C ARG A 521 -10.16 -16.16 -10.70
N ILE A 522 -10.09 -17.44 -10.31
CA ILE A 522 -8.81 -18.21 -10.32
C ILE A 522 -8.66 -18.94 -11.65
N VAL A 523 -9.73 -19.59 -12.10
CA VAL A 523 -9.74 -20.38 -13.32
C VAL A 523 -9.56 -19.50 -14.55
N GLU A 524 -10.20 -18.34 -14.58
CA GLU A 524 -10.10 -17.39 -15.70
C GLU A 524 -8.65 -17.04 -16.03
N LYS A 525 -7.87 -16.61 -15.03
CA LYS A 525 -6.48 -16.21 -15.27
C LYS A 525 -5.63 -17.38 -15.77
N LEU A 526 -5.77 -18.55 -15.13
CA LEU A 526 -5.01 -19.76 -15.50
C LEU A 526 -5.30 -20.17 -16.95
N TYR A 527 -6.57 -20.21 -17.34
CA TYR A 527 -6.98 -20.64 -18.66
C TYR A 527 -6.73 -19.57 -19.73
N ARG A 528 -6.96 -18.29 -19.44
CA ARG A 528 -6.57 -17.19 -20.34
C ARG A 528 -5.06 -17.20 -20.62
N HIS A 529 -4.24 -17.42 -19.59
CA HIS A 529 -2.79 -17.57 -19.77
C HIS A 529 -2.44 -18.80 -20.62
N MET A 530 -3.03 -19.97 -20.33
CA MET A 530 -2.87 -21.17 -21.16
C MET A 530 -3.23 -20.89 -22.63
N PHE A 531 -4.34 -20.19 -22.90
CA PHE A 531 -4.72 -19.84 -24.27
C PHE A 531 -3.74 -18.88 -24.93
N LYS A 532 -3.19 -17.93 -24.18
CA LYS A 532 -2.13 -17.04 -24.67
C LYS A 532 -0.89 -17.82 -25.12
N GLU A 533 -0.46 -18.81 -24.33
CA GLU A 533 0.66 -19.72 -24.69
C GLU A 533 0.35 -20.63 -25.89
N MET A 534 -0.92 -20.87 -26.17
CA MET A 534 -1.37 -21.63 -27.34
C MET A 534 -1.61 -20.75 -28.57
N GLY A 535 -1.52 -19.42 -28.44
CA GLY A 535 -1.84 -18.48 -29.52
C GLY A 535 -3.34 -18.35 -29.77
N VAL A 536 -4.19 -18.82 -28.85
CA VAL A 536 -5.65 -18.81 -28.91
C VAL A 536 -6.21 -17.53 -28.31
N HIS A 537 -7.27 -16.97 -28.90
CA HIS A 537 -7.87 -15.73 -28.41
C HIS A 537 -8.52 -15.94 -27.04
N GLU A 538 -8.18 -15.14 -26.02
CA GLU A 538 -8.67 -15.38 -24.65
C GLU A 538 -10.20 -15.29 -24.52
N GLY A 539 -10.87 -14.53 -25.39
CA GLY A 539 -12.33 -14.44 -25.48
C GLY A 539 -13.04 -15.75 -25.87
N VAL A 540 -12.31 -16.84 -26.14
CA VAL A 540 -12.90 -18.17 -26.39
C VAL A 540 -13.40 -18.84 -25.11
N LEU A 541 -12.89 -18.38 -23.96
CA LEU A 541 -13.20 -18.94 -22.65
C LEU A 541 -14.48 -18.33 -22.10
N GLU A 542 -15.46 -19.19 -21.86
CA GLU A 542 -16.65 -18.91 -21.07
C GLU A 542 -16.55 -19.71 -19.76
N LEU A 543 -16.94 -19.11 -18.64
CA LEU A 543 -16.90 -19.76 -17.32
C LEU A 543 -18.30 -19.89 -16.75
N THR A 544 -18.55 -20.99 -16.06
CA THR A 544 -19.80 -21.20 -15.32
C THR A 544 -19.49 -21.72 -13.92
N ASN A 545 -19.94 -20.98 -12.91
CA ASN A 545 -19.74 -21.36 -11.53
C ASN A 545 -20.80 -22.36 -11.05
N LEU A 546 -20.40 -23.62 -10.91
CA LEU A 546 -21.22 -24.69 -10.35
C LEU A 546 -21.01 -24.89 -8.84
N ARG A 547 -19.96 -24.29 -8.24
CA ARG A 547 -19.51 -24.57 -6.88
C ARG A 547 -20.07 -23.60 -5.84
N GLU A 548 -19.73 -22.32 -5.93
CA GLU A 548 -20.13 -21.30 -4.94
C GLU A 548 -21.50 -20.71 -5.23
N ALA A 549 -22.02 -20.84 -6.45
CA ALA A 549 -23.36 -20.41 -6.81
C ALA A 549 -24.49 -21.25 -6.15
N CYS A 550 -24.15 -22.17 -5.24
CA CYS A 550 -25.09 -22.99 -4.47
C CYS A 550 -26.06 -23.82 -5.33
N GLN A 551 -25.59 -24.42 -6.43
CA GLN A 551 -26.43 -25.34 -7.20
C GLN A 551 -26.68 -26.62 -6.41
N THR A 552 -27.96 -26.99 -6.28
CA THR A 552 -28.42 -28.19 -5.56
C THR A 552 -29.15 -29.18 -6.47
N SER A 553 -29.22 -28.92 -7.78
CA SER A 553 -29.86 -29.82 -8.74
C SER A 553 -29.18 -29.81 -10.11
N SER A 554 -29.27 -30.94 -10.82
CA SER A 554 -28.83 -31.10 -12.22
C SER A 554 -29.54 -30.12 -13.16
N ASP A 555 -30.81 -29.78 -12.90
CA ASP A 555 -31.58 -28.84 -13.71
C ASP A 555 -31.00 -27.42 -13.71
N ALA A 556 -30.67 -26.91 -12.52
CA ALA A 556 -30.14 -25.56 -12.40
C ALA A 556 -28.72 -25.46 -12.98
N ALA A 557 -27.89 -26.49 -12.75
CA ALA A 557 -26.58 -26.61 -13.39
C ALA A 557 -26.69 -26.68 -14.92
N PHE A 558 -27.63 -27.48 -15.43
CA PHE A 558 -27.88 -27.60 -16.87
C PHE A 558 -28.36 -26.29 -17.48
N GLY A 559 -29.29 -25.56 -16.83
CA GLY A 559 -29.78 -24.26 -17.31
C GLY A 559 -28.65 -23.23 -17.43
N GLN A 560 -27.75 -23.17 -16.46
CA GLN A 560 -26.58 -22.28 -16.53
C GLN A 560 -25.62 -22.66 -17.66
N ILE A 561 -25.27 -23.95 -17.78
CA ILE A 561 -24.42 -24.43 -18.87
C ILE A 561 -25.10 -24.17 -20.22
N SER A 562 -26.42 -24.38 -20.31
CA SER A 562 -27.23 -24.10 -21.50
C SER A 562 -27.09 -22.64 -21.95
N GLY A 563 -27.36 -21.71 -21.03
CA GLY A 563 -27.25 -20.29 -21.28
C GLY A 563 -25.83 -19.88 -21.68
N ALA A 564 -24.81 -20.45 -21.02
CA ALA A 564 -23.40 -20.18 -21.34
C ALA A 564 -23.00 -20.71 -22.73
N VAL A 565 -23.49 -21.89 -23.14
CA VAL A 565 -23.32 -22.42 -24.50
C VAL A 565 -23.96 -21.45 -25.51
N LYS A 566 -25.22 -21.05 -25.31
CA LYS A 566 -25.90 -20.09 -26.20
C LYS A 566 -25.18 -18.76 -26.29
N SER A 567 -24.70 -18.25 -25.16
CA SER A 567 -23.89 -17.03 -25.12
C SER A 567 -22.60 -17.17 -25.92
N SER A 568 -21.93 -18.32 -25.83
CA SER A 568 -20.71 -18.62 -26.59
C SER A 568 -20.94 -18.69 -28.10
N MET A 569 -22.14 -19.11 -28.52
CA MET A 569 -22.54 -19.16 -29.94
C MET A 569 -22.67 -17.77 -30.57
N VAL A 570 -23.04 -16.75 -29.80
CA VAL A 570 -23.18 -15.37 -30.28
C VAL A 570 -22.00 -14.48 -29.84
N ALA A 571 -20.98 -15.08 -29.21
CA ALA A 571 -19.80 -14.36 -28.74
C ALA A 571 -18.90 -13.95 -29.91
N GLY A 572 -18.76 -12.64 -30.09
CA GLY A 572 -17.74 -12.04 -30.95
C GLY A 572 -16.38 -11.98 -30.27
N PHE A 573 -15.31 -11.92 -31.07
CA PHE A 573 -13.94 -11.74 -30.58
C PHE A 573 -13.49 -10.29 -30.69
N SER A 574 -12.83 -9.80 -29.63
CA SER A 574 -12.13 -8.53 -29.69
C SER A 574 -10.97 -8.59 -30.70
N PRO A 575 -10.64 -7.49 -31.39
CA PRO A 575 -9.37 -7.39 -32.09
C PRO A 575 -8.21 -7.53 -31.10
N ARG A 576 -7.20 -8.35 -31.41
CA ARG A 576 -5.95 -8.33 -30.65
C ARG A 576 -5.24 -7.01 -30.89
N SER A 577 -5.40 -6.10 -29.94
CA SER A 577 -4.72 -4.81 -29.95
C SER A 577 -3.46 -4.94 -29.11
N SER A 578 -2.32 -4.74 -29.75
CA SER A 578 -1.03 -4.61 -29.08
C SER A 578 -0.32 -3.35 -29.56
N SER A 579 0.48 -2.76 -28.69
CA SER A 579 1.35 -1.63 -29.04
C SER A 579 2.70 -1.83 -28.39
N ALA A 580 3.76 -1.57 -29.15
CA ALA A 580 5.07 -1.34 -28.57
C ALA A 580 5.01 -0.15 -27.62
N LEU A 581 5.87 -0.17 -26.60
CA LEU A 581 6.08 0.96 -25.71
C LEU A 581 7.43 1.59 -26.01
N ASP A 582 7.46 2.91 -26.04
CA ASP A 582 8.70 3.66 -25.93
C ASP A 582 9.32 3.39 -24.55
N LYS A 583 10.63 3.13 -24.51
CA LYS A 583 11.35 2.76 -23.28
C LYS A 583 11.89 3.97 -22.52
N THR A 584 11.71 5.15 -23.08
CA THR A 584 12.15 6.43 -22.55
C THR A 584 11.17 6.94 -21.48
N VAL A 585 11.69 7.62 -20.47
CA VAL A 585 10.90 8.27 -19.41
C VAL A 585 11.13 9.77 -19.43
N LEU A 586 10.05 10.54 -19.32
CA LEU A 586 10.12 11.98 -19.05
C LEU A 586 10.01 12.24 -17.55
N VAL A 587 10.99 12.90 -16.95
CA VAL A 587 10.96 13.34 -15.55
C VAL A 587 10.83 14.87 -15.52
N ILE A 588 9.79 15.37 -14.84
CA ILE A 588 9.47 16.80 -14.76
C ILE A 588 9.79 17.31 -13.36
N GLY A 589 10.83 18.13 -13.23
CA GLY A 589 11.34 18.71 -11.99
C GLY A 589 12.68 18.10 -11.58
N GLY A 590 13.73 18.92 -11.56
CA GLY A 590 15.13 18.59 -11.27
C GLY A 590 15.53 18.69 -9.78
N GLY A 591 14.57 18.57 -8.86
CA GLY A 591 14.86 18.47 -7.42
C GLY A 591 15.44 17.12 -7.02
N VAL A 592 15.65 16.92 -5.71
CA VAL A 592 16.12 15.63 -5.15
C VAL A 592 15.26 14.45 -5.63
N ALA A 593 13.94 14.62 -5.70
CA ALA A 593 13.02 13.59 -6.18
C ALA A 593 13.30 13.21 -7.65
N GLY A 594 13.31 14.19 -8.55
CA GLY A 594 13.48 13.92 -9.98
C GLY A 594 14.87 13.40 -10.33
N MET A 595 15.92 13.92 -9.70
CA MET A 595 17.29 13.38 -9.90
C MET A 595 17.41 11.94 -9.39
N SER A 596 16.86 11.63 -8.21
CA SER A 596 16.88 10.26 -7.66
C SER A 596 16.11 9.28 -8.55
N ALA A 597 14.93 9.68 -9.03
CA ALA A 597 14.13 8.88 -9.95
C ALA A 597 14.84 8.66 -11.28
N SER A 598 15.47 9.71 -11.84
CA SER A 598 16.21 9.64 -13.10
C SER A 598 17.38 8.64 -13.01
N LEU A 599 18.15 8.69 -11.92
CA LEU A 599 19.27 7.77 -11.69
C LEU A 599 18.81 6.32 -11.46
N ALA A 600 17.65 6.12 -10.82
CA ALA A 600 17.09 4.80 -10.64
C ALA A 600 16.59 4.20 -11.96
N LEU A 601 15.90 5.00 -12.79
CA LEU A 601 15.42 4.59 -14.11
C LEU A 601 16.57 4.30 -15.09
N ALA A 602 17.58 5.18 -15.14
CA ALA A 602 18.78 4.98 -15.95
C ALA A 602 19.55 3.74 -15.49
N GLY A 603 19.70 3.54 -14.17
CA GLY A 603 20.31 2.34 -13.61
C GLY A 603 19.54 1.04 -13.92
N MET A 604 18.26 1.14 -14.27
CA MET A 604 17.43 0.03 -14.76
C MET A 604 17.43 -0.11 -16.29
N GLY A 605 18.23 0.69 -17.01
CA GLY A 605 18.40 0.64 -18.46
C GLY A 605 17.42 1.48 -19.27
N HIS A 606 16.64 2.37 -18.64
CA HIS A 606 15.68 3.23 -19.33
C HIS A 606 16.29 4.60 -19.65
N PRO A 607 16.25 5.07 -20.91
CA PRO A 607 16.61 6.44 -21.24
C PRO A 607 15.70 7.43 -20.51
N VAL A 608 16.24 8.56 -20.04
CA VAL A 608 15.50 9.56 -19.27
C VAL A 608 15.73 10.94 -19.85
N HIS A 609 14.65 11.70 -20.06
CA HIS A 609 14.71 13.14 -20.25
C HIS A 609 14.31 13.83 -18.94
N LEU A 610 15.26 14.49 -18.29
CA LEU A 610 15.03 15.27 -17.06
C LEU A 610 14.85 16.74 -17.41
N VAL A 611 13.70 17.32 -17.05
CA VAL A 611 13.35 18.70 -17.35
C VAL A 611 13.29 19.52 -16.07
N GLU A 612 14.01 20.64 -16.04
CA GLU A 612 14.03 21.60 -14.95
C GLU A 612 13.76 23.01 -15.49
N ARG A 613 12.84 23.71 -14.83
CA ARG A 613 12.44 25.07 -15.18
C ARG A 613 13.52 26.08 -14.83
N GLU A 614 14.21 25.87 -13.71
CA GLU A 614 15.27 26.74 -13.26
C GLU A 614 16.58 26.47 -14.02
N GLN A 615 17.58 27.34 -13.84
CA GLN A 615 18.88 27.22 -14.50
C GLN A 615 19.73 26.07 -13.95
N GLU A 616 19.51 25.69 -12.69
CA GLU A 616 20.28 24.66 -11.99
C GLU A 616 19.36 23.58 -11.39
N LEU A 617 19.83 22.33 -11.40
CA LEU A 617 19.21 21.21 -10.68
C LEU A 617 19.44 21.34 -9.17
N GLY A 618 18.51 20.80 -8.37
CA GLY A 618 18.63 20.66 -6.92
C GLY A 618 17.40 21.11 -6.14
N GLY A 619 16.60 22.04 -6.69
CA GLY A 619 15.39 22.54 -6.05
C GLY A 619 15.66 23.10 -4.64
N LEU A 620 14.75 22.84 -3.68
CA LEU A 620 14.87 23.35 -2.31
C LEU A 620 16.15 22.92 -1.57
N ALA A 621 16.75 21.79 -1.96
CA ALA A 621 17.95 21.25 -1.30
C ALA A 621 19.16 22.18 -1.45
N LEU A 622 19.22 22.99 -2.52
CA LEU A 622 20.28 23.99 -2.73
C LEU A 622 20.38 25.01 -1.58
N THR A 623 19.26 25.25 -0.90
CA THR A 623 19.16 26.24 0.18
C THR A 623 19.13 25.63 1.58
N GLY A 624 19.26 24.29 1.70
CA GLY A 624 19.26 23.60 2.98
C GLY A 624 20.67 23.47 3.55
N ALA A 625 20.89 23.94 4.77
CA ALA A 625 22.19 23.93 5.42
C ALA A 625 22.48 22.60 6.11
N PHE A 626 21.51 22.08 6.90
CA PHE A 626 21.66 20.82 7.62
C PHE A 626 20.30 20.18 7.92
N THR A 627 20.24 18.85 8.01
CA THR A 627 19.06 18.10 8.46
C THR A 627 19.06 17.93 9.99
N VAL A 628 17.96 17.41 10.53
CA VAL A 628 17.90 17.03 11.95
C VAL A 628 18.83 15.85 12.29
N LYS A 629 19.12 14.99 11.32
CA LYS A 629 20.03 13.85 11.49
C LYS A 629 21.50 14.22 11.26
N GLY A 630 21.76 15.36 10.62
CA GLY A 630 23.08 15.97 10.52
C GLY A 630 23.67 16.05 9.11
N GLY A 631 23.05 15.45 8.10
CA GLY A 631 23.51 15.59 6.72
C GLY A 631 23.17 16.95 6.12
N VAL A 632 23.73 17.17 4.94
CA VAL A 632 23.83 18.49 4.32
C VAL A 632 23.09 18.46 2.97
N PRO A 633 21.85 19.01 2.90
CA PRO A 633 21.03 18.92 1.69
C PRO A 633 21.69 19.48 0.41
N ARG A 634 22.46 20.57 0.54
CA ARG A 634 23.21 21.15 -0.59
C ARG A 634 24.28 20.22 -1.16
N GLU A 635 24.91 19.40 -0.32
CA GLU A 635 25.91 18.42 -0.75
C GLU A 635 25.24 17.25 -1.47
N LEU A 636 24.11 16.75 -0.94
CA LEU A 636 23.28 15.78 -1.63
C LEU A 636 22.87 16.27 -3.03
N ALA A 637 22.40 17.51 -3.13
CA ALA A 637 21.98 18.08 -4.41
C ALA A 637 23.15 18.15 -5.41
N ALA A 638 24.33 18.57 -4.94
CA ALA A 638 25.54 18.61 -5.77
C ALA A 638 25.98 17.22 -6.23
N GLU A 639 25.95 16.23 -5.34
CA GLU A 639 26.27 14.83 -5.66
C GLU A 639 25.31 14.24 -6.69
N LEU A 640 24.00 14.41 -6.47
CA LEU A 640 22.98 13.94 -7.41
C LEU A 640 23.10 14.62 -8.77
N ARG A 641 23.33 15.93 -8.80
CA ARG A 641 23.56 16.69 -10.04
C ARG A 641 24.76 16.12 -10.81
N ALA A 642 25.88 15.93 -10.13
CA ALA A 642 27.09 15.38 -10.76
C ALA A 642 26.86 13.97 -11.33
N LYS A 643 26.12 13.11 -10.61
CA LYS A 643 25.77 11.77 -11.10
C LYS A 643 24.82 11.80 -12.30
N VAL A 644 23.82 12.68 -12.27
CA VAL A 644 22.85 12.85 -13.37
C VAL A 644 23.53 13.39 -14.63
N GLU A 645 24.40 14.40 -14.51
CA GLU A 645 25.12 14.99 -15.64
C GLU A 645 26.16 14.04 -16.25
N ALA A 646 26.68 13.10 -15.45
CA ALA A 646 27.62 12.08 -15.91
C ALA A 646 26.95 10.83 -16.52
N GLU A 647 25.65 10.63 -16.29
CA GLU A 647 24.92 9.45 -16.74
C GLU A 647 24.52 9.55 -18.22
N ALA A 648 25.01 8.64 -19.04
CA ALA A 648 24.83 8.67 -20.49
C ALA A 648 23.36 8.44 -20.92
N LEU A 649 22.57 7.75 -20.10
CA LEU A 649 21.15 7.54 -20.35
C LEU A 649 20.26 8.71 -19.92
N VAL A 650 20.80 9.73 -19.25
CA VAL A 650 20.02 10.90 -18.81
C VAL A 650 20.35 12.12 -19.66
N THR A 651 19.33 12.67 -20.32
CA THR A 651 19.42 13.96 -21.01
C THR A 651 18.77 15.03 -20.16
N VAL A 652 19.53 16.06 -19.79
CA VAL A 652 19.07 17.15 -18.93
C VAL A 652 18.69 18.38 -19.76
N TYR A 653 17.51 18.94 -19.49
CA TYR A 653 17.07 20.24 -19.99
C TYR A 653 16.84 21.18 -18.81
N THR A 654 17.72 22.16 -18.61
CA THR A 654 17.50 23.27 -17.67
C THR A 654 16.91 24.48 -18.39
N SER A 655 16.35 25.43 -17.65
CA SER A 655 15.61 26.56 -18.22
C SER A 655 14.55 26.12 -19.24
N ALA A 656 13.91 24.97 -18.97
CA ALA A 656 12.99 24.32 -19.87
C ALA A 656 11.69 23.95 -19.16
N ALA A 657 10.56 24.07 -19.86
CA ALA A 657 9.25 23.77 -19.29
C ALA A 657 8.36 23.02 -20.28
N VAL A 658 7.47 22.18 -19.77
CA VAL A 658 6.52 21.40 -20.57
C VAL A 658 5.46 22.33 -21.17
N HIS A 659 5.49 22.56 -22.48
CA HIS A 659 4.54 23.43 -23.16
C HIS A 659 3.24 22.73 -23.53
N ASN A 660 3.34 21.49 -24.02
CA ASN A 660 2.20 20.67 -24.41
C ASN A 660 2.49 19.20 -24.10
N ALA A 661 1.46 18.41 -23.80
CA ALA A 661 1.59 16.98 -23.59
C ALA A 661 0.38 16.25 -24.14
N GLY A 662 0.59 15.07 -24.71
CA GLY A 662 -0.46 14.23 -25.25
C GLY A 662 0.00 12.80 -25.46
N GLY A 663 -0.82 12.03 -26.17
CA GLY A 663 -0.57 10.62 -26.44
C GLY A 663 -1.18 9.68 -25.41
N ARG A 664 -0.79 8.41 -25.50
CA ARG A 664 -1.42 7.28 -24.80
C ARG A 664 -0.38 6.46 -24.06
N LEU A 665 -0.85 5.52 -23.24
CA LEU A 665 0.02 4.62 -22.46
C LEU A 665 1.08 3.96 -23.37
N GLY A 666 2.36 4.16 -23.04
CA GLY A 666 3.49 3.61 -23.80
C GLY A 666 3.90 4.43 -25.03
N ALA A 667 3.17 5.49 -25.40
CA ALA A 667 3.46 6.34 -26.56
C ALA A 667 2.94 7.77 -26.30
N PHE A 668 3.52 8.42 -25.30
CA PHE A 668 3.29 9.84 -25.02
C PHE A 668 4.21 10.70 -25.89
N ASN A 669 3.72 11.91 -26.20
CA ASN A 669 4.51 12.94 -26.85
C ASN A 669 4.37 14.24 -26.06
N THR A 670 5.51 14.79 -25.63
CA THR A 670 5.55 16.02 -24.84
C THR A 670 6.45 17.05 -25.52
N THR A 671 5.91 18.24 -25.75
CA THR A 671 6.67 19.39 -26.25
C THR A 671 7.29 20.15 -25.10
N LEU A 672 8.61 20.25 -25.07
CA LEU A 672 9.37 21.09 -24.14
C LEU A 672 9.70 22.42 -24.79
N MET A 673 9.51 23.52 -24.08
CA MET A 673 10.03 24.83 -24.48
C MET A 673 11.40 25.03 -23.84
N THR A 674 12.45 25.07 -24.65
CA THR A 674 13.84 25.31 -24.20
C THR A 674 14.31 26.68 -24.69
N GLN A 675 15.47 27.15 -24.21
CA GLN A 675 16.09 28.37 -24.74
C GLN A 675 16.42 28.27 -26.24
N GLY A 676 16.66 27.05 -26.76
CA GLY A 676 16.92 26.79 -28.18
C GLY A 676 15.66 26.62 -29.04
N GLY A 677 14.47 26.75 -28.46
CA GLY A 677 13.19 26.53 -29.13
C GLY A 677 12.45 25.27 -28.63
N PRO A 678 11.33 24.91 -29.27
CA PRO A 678 10.53 23.74 -28.90
C PRO A 678 11.27 22.44 -29.26
N VAL A 679 11.24 21.48 -28.33
CA VAL A 679 11.79 20.13 -28.48
C VAL A 679 10.68 19.11 -28.21
N GLU A 680 10.42 18.22 -29.16
CA GLU A 680 9.48 17.12 -28.99
C GLU A 680 10.18 15.93 -28.32
N VAL A 681 9.56 15.37 -27.28
CA VAL A 681 10.06 14.21 -26.56
C VAL A 681 9.00 13.12 -26.58
N LEU A 682 9.35 12.01 -27.22
CA LEU A 682 8.59 10.76 -27.17
C LEU A 682 9.01 9.97 -25.92
N HIS A 683 8.03 9.45 -25.19
CA HIS A 683 8.28 8.67 -23.97
C HIS A 683 7.15 7.68 -23.69
N GLY A 684 7.46 6.58 -23.01
CA GLY A 684 6.48 5.58 -22.64
C GLY A 684 5.81 5.86 -21.30
N ALA A 685 6.47 6.64 -20.46
CA ALA A 685 6.00 7.04 -19.14
C ALA A 685 6.52 8.43 -18.76
N ALA A 686 5.78 9.13 -17.89
CA ALA A 686 6.25 10.39 -17.29
C ALA A 686 6.13 10.37 -15.77
N LEU A 687 7.04 11.09 -15.10
CA LEU A 687 7.10 11.23 -13.65
C LEU A 687 7.12 12.71 -13.27
N LEU A 688 6.13 13.13 -12.49
CA LEU A 688 5.97 14.51 -12.04
C LEU A 688 6.58 14.69 -10.64
N ALA A 689 7.63 15.50 -10.58
CA ALA A 689 8.43 15.81 -9.40
C ALA A 689 8.64 17.34 -9.25
N THR A 690 7.58 18.12 -9.51
CA THR A 690 7.59 19.61 -9.54
C THR A 690 7.92 20.27 -8.20
N GLY A 691 7.91 19.51 -7.11
CA GLY A 691 8.25 19.99 -5.78
C GLY A 691 7.18 20.89 -5.15
N ALA A 692 7.60 21.64 -4.14
CA ALA A 692 6.77 22.57 -3.35
C ALA A 692 7.64 23.75 -2.90
N ASN A 693 7.01 24.82 -2.44
CA ASN A 693 7.67 26.03 -1.95
C ASN A 693 7.41 26.25 -0.45
N PRO A 694 8.28 26.96 0.28
CA PRO A 694 7.91 27.50 1.58
C PRO A 694 6.66 28.37 1.46
N ALA A 695 5.79 28.30 2.46
CA ALA A 695 4.62 29.16 2.56
C ALA A 695 5.03 30.61 2.87
N ASP A 696 4.47 31.55 2.13
CA ASP A 696 4.45 32.96 2.54
C ASP A 696 3.57 33.15 3.78
N THR A 697 3.87 34.18 4.57
CA THR A 697 3.08 34.57 5.75
C THR A 697 3.11 36.08 5.93
N SER A 698 2.05 36.63 6.51
CA SER A 698 2.01 37.99 7.08
C SER A 698 1.68 37.97 8.58
N SER A 699 1.65 36.78 9.18
CA SER A 699 1.25 36.56 10.56
C SER A 699 2.33 37.03 11.52
N TYR A 700 1.94 37.31 12.77
CA TYR A 700 2.86 37.62 13.87
C TYR A 700 3.83 38.80 13.63
N GLY A 701 3.46 39.73 12.75
CA GLY A 701 4.29 40.90 12.44
C GLY A 701 5.48 40.61 11.51
N TYR A 702 5.45 39.49 10.78
CA TYR A 702 6.46 39.17 9.76
C TYR A 702 6.59 40.30 8.73
N GLY A 703 7.82 40.70 8.41
CA GLY A 703 8.13 41.83 7.53
C GLY A 703 7.83 43.22 8.12
N GLN A 704 7.22 43.31 9.30
CA GLN A 704 6.86 44.57 9.96
C GLN A 704 7.67 44.81 11.25
N VAL A 705 8.03 43.75 11.95
CA VAL A 705 8.74 43.81 13.23
C VAL A 705 10.15 43.21 13.08
N GLU A 706 11.16 44.00 13.43
CA GLU A 706 12.56 43.55 13.41
C GLU A 706 12.78 42.40 14.41
N GLY A 707 13.39 41.31 13.93
CA GLY A 707 13.63 40.09 14.71
C GLY A 707 12.56 39.01 14.53
N VAL A 708 11.47 39.28 13.79
CA VAL A 708 10.53 38.24 13.35
C VAL A 708 11.05 37.64 12.03
N VAL A 709 11.42 36.37 12.05
CA VAL A 709 12.03 35.65 10.92
C VAL A 709 11.36 34.29 10.72
N THR A 710 11.46 33.71 9.54
CA THR A 710 11.06 32.31 9.30
C THR A 710 12.14 31.32 9.77
N GLN A 711 11.78 30.05 9.92
CA GLN A 711 12.76 28.98 10.18
C GLN A 711 13.86 28.90 9.11
N LYS A 712 13.54 29.21 7.85
CA LYS A 712 14.51 29.16 6.74
C LYS A 712 15.51 30.32 6.82
N GLU A 713 15.04 31.52 7.14
CA GLU A 713 15.93 32.67 7.36
C GLU A 713 16.82 32.46 8.58
N LEU A 714 16.27 31.93 9.69
CA LEU A 714 17.06 31.55 10.85
C LEU A 714 18.14 30.51 10.50
N GLU A 715 17.79 29.48 9.72
CA GLU A 715 18.75 28.48 9.27
C GLU A 715 19.90 29.12 8.47
N GLY A 716 19.61 30.10 7.61
CA GLY A 716 20.63 30.89 6.91
C GLY A 716 21.53 31.71 7.84
N LEU A 717 20.97 32.31 8.89
CA LEU A 717 21.75 33.04 9.91
C LEU A 717 22.66 32.10 10.72
N LEU A 718 22.20 30.88 11.01
CA LEU A 718 22.98 29.87 11.71
C LEU A 718 24.11 29.30 10.83
N ASP A 719 23.84 29.06 9.54
CA ASP A 719 24.84 28.54 8.59
C ASP A 719 25.92 29.58 8.27
N SER A 720 25.56 30.85 8.15
CA SER A 720 26.49 31.97 7.92
C SER A 720 27.27 32.40 9.18
N GLY A 721 26.83 31.99 10.37
CA GLY A 721 27.41 32.42 11.65
C GLY A 721 27.02 33.85 12.06
N GLU A 722 26.00 34.44 11.43
CA GLU A 722 25.51 35.80 11.72
C GLU A 722 24.53 35.86 12.90
N PHE A 723 24.07 34.71 13.40
CA PHE A 723 23.20 34.62 14.57
C PHE A 723 23.91 35.12 15.85
N LYS A 724 23.28 36.05 16.58
CA LYS A 724 23.93 36.79 17.68
C LYS A 724 23.63 36.25 19.10
N GLY A 725 23.00 35.08 19.21
CA GLY A 725 22.53 34.57 20.49
C GLY A 725 21.36 35.37 21.07
N GLY A 726 20.72 34.86 22.13
CA GLY A 726 19.69 35.59 22.88
C GLY A 726 18.42 34.78 23.17
N LYS A 727 17.30 35.48 23.37
CA LYS A 727 16.00 34.89 23.68
C LYS A 727 15.24 34.60 22.41
N VAL A 728 15.02 33.31 22.11
CA VAL A 728 14.34 32.85 20.91
C VAL A 728 13.00 32.23 21.28
N VAL A 729 11.94 32.67 20.61
CA VAL A 729 10.61 32.05 20.70
C VAL A 729 10.21 31.58 19.31
N MET A 730 10.05 30.27 19.14
CA MET A 730 9.61 29.66 17.90
C MET A 730 8.11 29.35 17.96
N ILE A 731 7.34 29.75 16.96
CA ILE A 731 5.90 29.50 16.87
C ILE A 731 5.63 28.46 15.80
N GLN A 732 5.06 27.32 16.19
CA GLN A 732 4.72 26.22 15.28
C GLN A 732 3.38 26.44 14.58
N CYS A 733 3.22 25.76 13.43
CA CYS A 733 1.98 25.71 12.66
C CYS A 733 1.49 27.08 12.16
N VAL A 734 2.41 28.01 11.84
CA VAL A 734 2.03 29.33 11.32
C VAL A 734 1.29 29.15 9.99
N ASP A 735 0.06 29.63 9.96
CA ASP A 735 -0.88 29.55 8.83
C ASP A 735 -1.13 28.12 8.31
N SER A 736 -0.97 27.12 9.18
CA SER A 736 -1.12 25.69 8.86
C SER A 736 -2.00 24.99 9.89
N ARG A 737 -2.74 23.96 9.45
CA ARG A 737 -3.76 23.25 10.25
C ARG A 737 -4.91 24.17 10.71
N GLU A 738 -5.31 25.09 9.84
CA GLU A 738 -6.42 26.03 10.04
C GLU A 738 -7.22 26.16 8.73
N GLU A 739 -8.54 26.33 8.83
CA GLU A 739 -9.44 26.49 7.66
C GLU A 739 -9.76 27.97 7.34
N ALA A 740 -9.22 28.89 8.14
CA ALA A 740 -9.40 30.32 7.89
C ALA A 740 -8.82 30.74 6.53
N GLU A 741 -9.38 31.80 5.94
CA GLU A 741 -8.89 32.36 4.67
C GLU A 741 -7.41 32.74 4.78
N GLY A 742 -6.61 32.32 3.78
CA GLY A 742 -5.14 32.50 3.79
C GLY A 742 -4.37 31.42 4.56
N CYS A 743 -5.04 30.56 5.33
CA CYS A 743 -4.43 29.43 6.01
C CYS A 743 -4.57 28.11 5.22
N ARG A 744 -3.89 27.07 5.71
CA ARG A 744 -3.81 25.76 5.06
C ARG A 744 -4.44 24.70 5.95
N PRO A 745 -5.37 23.87 5.46
CA PRO A 745 -6.09 22.90 6.28
C PRO A 745 -5.29 21.59 6.54
N TYR A 746 -3.99 21.57 6.23
CA TYR A 746 -3.13 20.39 6.34
C TYR A 746 -1.87 20.65 7.17
N CYS A 747 -1.20 19.57 7.55
CA CYS A 747 0.10 19.62 8.18
C CYS A 747 1.22 19.64 7.14
N SER A 748 2.20 20.52 7.32
CA SER A 748 3.35 20.59 6.43
C SER A 748 4.49 19.63 6.77
N ARG A 749 4.30 18.73 7.75
CA ARG A 749 5.18 17.61 8.14
C ARG A 749 6.58 17.98 8.66
N VAL A 750 7.28 18.93 8.03
CA VAL A 750 8.68 19.29 8.28
C VAL A 750 8.88 20.31 9.41
N CYS A 751 7.90 21.19 9.66
CA CYS A 751 8.04 22.36 10.53
C CYS A 751 8.49 22.03 11.97
N CYS A 752 8.04 20.91 12.54
CA CYS A 752 8.43 20.48 13.90
C CYS A 752 9.90 20.08 13.97
N THR A 753 10.38 19.29 13.01
CA THR A 753 11.79 18.86 12.98
C THR A 753 12.73 20.01 12.62
N HIS A 754 12.29 20.98 11.79
CA HIS A 754 13.03 22.21 11.51
C HIS A 754 13.23 23.06 12.78
N ALA A 755 12.17 23.23 13.58
CA ALA A 755 12.30 23.94 14.86
C ALA A 755 13.26 23.22 15.82
N ILE A 756 13.15 21.88 15.92
CA ILE A 756 14.04 21.07 16.76
C ILE A 756 15.50 21.20 16.29
N LYS A 757 15.80 20.99 15.01
CA LYS A 757 17.19 21.05 14.52
C LYS A 757 17.83 22.43 14.75
N ASN A 758 17.07 23.51 14.48
CA ASN A 758 17.56 24.87 14.64
C ASN A 758 17.74 25.24 16.11
N ALA A 759 16.81 24.83 16.99
CA ALA A 759 16.92 25.06 18.43
C ALA A 759 18.15 24.38 19.03
N ARG A 760 18.42 23.12 18.65
CA ARG A 760 19.62 22.41 19.08
C ARG A 760 20.89 23.07 18.57
N ARG A 761 20.89 23.53 17.32
CA ARG A 761 22.02 24.26 16.75
C ARG A 761 22.30 25.57 17.49
N ILE A 762 21.26 26.33 17.81
CA ILE A 762 21.37 27.55 18.63
C ILE A 762 22.05 27.26 19.97
N LEU A 763 21.59 26.26 20.72
CA LEU A 763 22.16 25.96 22.04
C LEU A 763 23.58 25.38 21.96
N LYS A 764 23.95 24.75 20.83
CA LYS A 764 25.31 24.29 20.58
C LYS A 764 26.26 25.44 20.27
N ASP A 765 25.84 26.38 19.43
CA ASP A 765 26.68 27.48 18.94
C ASP A 765 26.67 28.69 19.91
N SER A 766 25.60 28.85 20.70
CA SER A 766 25.38 29.94 21.65
C SER A 766 24.68 29.42 22.93
N PRO A 767 25.41 28.72 23.83
CA PRO A 767 24.85 28.02 24.99
C PRO A 767 24.11 28.91 26.01
N GLU A 768 24.38 30.21 26.01
CA GLU A 768 23.70 31.22 26.84
C GLU A 768 22.31 31.62 26.34
N SER A 769 21.95 31.21 25.12
CA SER A 769 20.64 31.48 24.53
C SER A 769 19.54 30.71 25.24
N SER A 770 18.32 31.24 25.22
CA SER A 770 17.14 30.53 25.71
C SER A 770 16.16 30.30 24.57
N VAL A 771 15.76 29.06 24.33
CA VAL A 771 14.86 28.70 23.23
C VAL A 771 13.55 28.15 23.77
N ASN A 772 12.44 28.76 23.37
CA ASN A 772 11.07 28.30 23.66
C ASN A 772 10.38 27.93 22.35
N ILE A 773 9.87 26.71 22.23
CA ILE A 773 9.07 26.25 21.08
C ILE A 773 7.61 26.18 21.52
N LEU A 774 6.77 27.04 20.95
CA LEU A 774 5.33 27.09 21.18
C LEU A 774 4.62 26.23 20.13
N TYR A 775 3.83 25.26 20.55
CA TYR A 775 3.26 24.27 19.64
C TYR A 775 1.85 23.80 20.01
N ARG A 776 1.11 23.26 19.02
CA ARG A 776 -0.15 22.54 19.25
C ARG A 776 0.14 21.07 19.55
N ASP A 777 0.57 20.32 18.54
CA ASP A 777 1.02 18.93 18.63
C ASP A 777 2.44 18.82 18.08
N LEU A 778 3.34 18.17 18.81
CA LEU A 778 4.70 17.98 18.32
C LEU A 778 4.79 16.70 17.48
N ARG A 779 4.93 16.87 16.17
CA ARG A 779 4.96 15.77 15.19
C ARG A 779 6.38 15.28 14.89
N ALA A 780 7.08 14.84 15.93
CA ALA A 780 8.38 14.17 15.84
C ALA A 780 8.21 12.64 15.84
N TYR A 781 7.61 12.08 14.77
CA TYR A 781 7.27 10.65 14.66
C TYR A 781 8.49 9.76 14.37
N GLY A 782 8.31 8.44 14.49
CA GLY A 782 9.41 7.48 14.33
C GLY A 782 10.60 7.80 15.23
N ASP A 783 11.76 7.79 14.60
CA ASP A 783 13.05 8.16 15.19
C ASP A 783 13.21 9.65 15.45
N PHE A 784 12.37 10.53 14.90
CA PHE A 784 12.46 11.96 15.19
C PHE A 784 12.21 12.27 16.69
N GLU A 785 11.53 11.38 17.41
CA GLU A 785 11.31 11.49 18.85
C GLU A 785 12.62 11.57 19.64
N LYS A 786 13.69 10.89 19.20
CA LYS A 786 14.98 10.93 19.89
C LYS A 786 15.61 12.33 19.82
N TYR A 787 15.41 13.05 18.72
CA TYR A 787 15.91 14.42 18.58
C TYR A 787 15.07 15.41 19.38
N TYR A 788 13.76 15.16 19.51
CA TYR A 788 12.91 15.91 20.42
C TYR A 788 13.35 15.73 21.87
N GLN A 789 13.58 14.48 22.30
CA GLN A 789 14.08 14.19 23.65
C GLN A 789 15.42 14.88 23.90
N ALA A 790 16.37 14.74 22.98
CA ALA A 790 17.68 15.38 23.08
C ALA A 790 17.58 16.91 23.19
N ALA A 791 16.69 17.56 22.41
CA ALA A 791 16.47 19.00 22.51
C ALA A 791 15.98 19.42 23.91
N ARG A 792 15.12 18.61 24.55
CA ARG A 792 14.66 18.88 25.92
C ARG A 792 15.79 18.74 26.94
N GLU A 793 16.62 17.71 26.79
CA GLU A 793 17.79 17.47 27.65
C GLU A 793 18.84 18.57 27.51
N GLU A 794 18.98 19.16 26.31
CA GLU A 794 19.82 20.31 26.03
C GLU A 794 19.27 21.64 26.58
N GLY A 795 18.02 21.66 27.06
CA GLY A 795 17.41 22.83 27.71
C GLY A 795 16.42 23.61 26.85
N VAL A 796 16.01 23.10 25.68
CA VAL A 796 14.91 23.69 24.91
C VAL A 796 13.58 23.51 25.66
N ILE A 797 12.85 24.61 25.85
CA ILE A 797 11.54 24.60 26.50
C ILE A 797 10.46 24.41 25.43
N PHE A 798 9.54 23.48 25.67
CA PHE A 798 8.41 23.22 24.77
C PHE A 798 7.11 23.54 25.50
N THR A 799 6.35 24.51 24.99
CA THR A 799 5.06 24.89 25.57
C THR A 799 3.91 24.67 24.60
N ALA A 800 2.95 23.88 25.06
CA ALA A 800 1.71 23.59 24.37
C ALA A 800 0.73 24.76 24.45
N PHE A 801 0.09 25.13 23.33
CA PHE A 801 -1.01 26.10 23.29
C PHE A 801 -2.22 25.57 22.51
N ASP A 802 -3.41 26.08 22.84
CA ASP A 802 -4.65 25.81 22.12
C ASP A 802 -4.85 26.82 20.99
N LEU A 803 -5.39 26.40 19.84
CA LEU A 803 -5.58 27.26 18.67
C LEU A 803 -6.42 28.52 18.97
N GLU A 804 -7.49 28.35 19.75
CA GLU A 804 -8.36 29.45 20.21
C GLU A 804 -7.63 30.48 21.09
N LYS A 805 -6.51 30.06 21.70
CA LYS A 805 -5.66 30.85 22.59
C LYS A 805 -4.25 30.94 22.01
N ARG A 806 -4.16 31.19 20.69
CA ARG A 806 -2.89 31.33 19.97
C ARG A 806 -1.98 32.40 20.61
N PRO A 807 -0.65 32.25 20.52
CA PRO A 807 0.29 33.26 21.00
C PRO A 807 0.01 34.64 20.40
N LYS A 808 0.44 35.70 21.07
CA LYS A 808 0.37 37.08 20.58
C LYS A 808 1.76 37.68 20.53
N VAL A 809 2.04 38.45 19.49
CA VAL A 809 3.33 39.12 19.28
C VAL A 809 3.08 40.63 19.18
N GLU A 810 3.64 41.38 20.13
CA GLU A 810 3.55 42.84 20.22
C GLU A 810 4.97 43.41 20.28
N GLY A 811 5.48 43.87 19.14
CA GLY A 811 6.91 44.22 19.02
C GLY A 811 7.78 43.01 19.35
N LYS A 812 8.69 43.15 20.33
CA LYS A 812 9.58 42.07 20.81
C LYS A 812 9.02 41.31 22.02
N ARG A 813 7.73 41.42 22.31
CA ARG A 813 7.09 40.68 23.41
C ARG A 813 6.16 39.62 22.84
N VAL A 814 6.30 38.40 23.36
CA VAL A 814 5.41 37.27 23.02
C VAL A 814 4.66 36.86 24.28
N SER A 815 3.33 36.75 24.19
CA SER A 815 2.49 36.21 25.27
C SER A 815 1.71 34.98 24.80
N TRP A 816 1.55 33.99 25.68
CA TRP A 816 0.81 32.75 25.41
C TRP A 816 0.31 32.14 26.73
N ILE A 817 -0.62 31.19 26.64
CA ILE A 817 -1.09 30.42 27.80
C ILE A 817 -0.40 29.06 27.78
N ASP A 818 0.21 28.66 28.91
CA ASP A 818 0.80 27.34 29.05
C ASP A 818 -0.28 26.34 29.47
N ASN A 819 -0.59 25.39 28.59
CA ASN A 819 -1.63 24.39 28.85
C ASN A 819 -1.33 23.46 30.05
N SER A 820 -0.08 23.38 30.51
CA SER A 820 0.33 22.48 31.60
C SER A 820 -0.18 22.95 32.96
N PHE A 821 -0.12 24.25 33.22
CA PHE A 821 -0.58 24.86 34.49
C PHE A 821 -1.67 25.93 34.31
N GLY A 822 -2.03 26.28 33.06
CA GLY A 822 -3.16 27.15 32.72
C GLY A 822 -2.92 28.65 32.87
N GLY A 823 -1.70 29.09 33.20
CA GLY A 823 -1.38 30.50 33.37
C GLY A 823 -0.83 31.17 32.10
N GLU A 824 -0.97 32.49 32.02
CA GLU A 824 -0.37 33.31 30.96
C GLU A 824 1.13 33.53 31.24
N VAL A 825 1.95 33.31 30.21
CA VAL A 825 3.37 33.58 30.19
C VAL A 825 3.62 34.72 29.21
N THR A 826 4.48 35.67 29.59
CA THR A 826 4.96 36.72 28.69
C THR A 826 6.47 36.79 28.73
N ALA A 827 7.10 36.71 27.56
CA ALA A 827 8.55 36.78 27.41
C ALA A 827 8.94 37.86 26.41
N ALA A 828 10.05 38.56 26.68
CA ALA A 828 10.74 39.33 25.66
C ALA A 828 11.57 38.36 24.78
N ALA A 829 11.49 38.53 23.47
CA ALA A 829 12.18 37.72 22.48
C ALA A 829 13.06 38.61 21.59
N ASP A 830 14.34 38.27 21.47
CA ASP A 830 15.25 38.89 20.51
C ASP A 830 14.94 38.40 19.09
N TYR A 831 14.52 37.12 18.99
CA TYR A 831 14.06 36.50 17.76
C TYR A 831 12.70 35.81 17.98
N VAL A 832 11.73 36.13 17.13
CA VAL A 832 10.48 35.37 17.00
C VAL A 832 10.56 34.60 15.69
N VAL A 833 10.56 33.27 15.78
CA VAL A 833 10.84 32.40 14.64
C VAL A 833 9.55 31.71 14.20
N LEU A 834 9.12 31.98 12.99
CA LEU A 834 7.88 31.47 12.41
C LEU A 834 8.14 30.17 11.66
N SER A 835 7.54 29.09 12.13
CA SER A 835 7.58 27.80 11.45
C SER A 835 6.45 27.71 10.42
N VAL A 836 6.65 28.40 9.30
CA VAL A 836 5.76 28.38 8.14
C VAL A 836 5.74 27.01 7.46
N GLY A 837 4.62 26.71 6.81
CA GLY A 837 4.40 25.46 6.09
C GLY A 837 5.06 25.37 4.71
N MET A 838 4.64 24.37 3.93
CA MET A 838 4.97 24.20 2.51
C MET A 838 3.70 24.27 1.66
N VAL A 839 3.83 24.72 0.42
CA VAL A 839 2.74 24.94 -0.53
C VAL A 839 3.07 24.34 -1.89
N PRO A 840 2.09 23.80 -2.62
CA PRO A 840 2.34 23.32 -3.98
C PRO A 840 2.61 24.51 -4.92
N GLN A 841 3.21 24.21 -6.07
CA GLN A 841 3.32 25.18 -7.17
C GLN A 841 1.97 25.28 -7.90
N VAL A 842 0.96 25.91 -7.29
CA VAL A 842 -0.45 25.84 -7.71
C VAL A 842 -0.65 26.11 -9.20
N GLU A 843 -0.11 27.22 -9.72
CA GLU A 843 -0.28 27.60 -11.13
C GLU A 843 0.34 26.57 -12.09
N GLU A 844 1.56 26.11 -11.79
CA GLU A 844 2.26 25.12 -12.61
C GLU A 844 1.59 23.74 -12.52
N ASN A 845 1.18 23.33 -11.32
CA ASN A 845 0.46 22.08 -11.10
C ASN A 845 -0.87 22.08 -11.84
N LEU A 846 -1.64 23.19 -11.83
CA LEU A 846 -2.87 23.32 -12.60
C LEU A 846 -2.62 23.20 -14.10
N ARG A 847 -1.55 23.83 -14.60
CA ARG A 847 -1.17 23.72 -16.01
C ARG A 847 -0.83 22.28 -16.39
N LEU A 848 0.05 21.63 -15.64
CA LEU A 848 0.46 20.25 -15.89
C LEU A 848 -0.70 19.27 -15.73
N ALA A 849 -1.55 19.47 -14.72
CA ALA A 849 -2.77 18.68 -14.52
C ALA A 849 -3.70 18.78 -15.72
N SER A 850 -3.89 19.98 -16.28
CA SER A 850 -4.68 20.18 -17.50
C SER A 850 -4.07 19.50 -18.72
N LEU A 851 -2.74 19.56 -18.90
CA LEU A 851 -2.06 18.94 -20.03
C LEU A 851 -2.09 17.40 -19.98
N TYR A 852 -1.88 16.83 -18.79
CA TYR A 852 -1.82 15.38 -18.60
C TYR A 852 -3.16 14.75 -18.22
N GLY A 853 -4.22 15.54 -18.00
CA GLY A 853 -5.52 15.05 -17.53
C GLY A 853 -5.43 14.41 -16.15
N LEU A 854 -4.87 15.14 -15.18
CA LEU A 854 -4.64 14.70 -13.81
C LEU A 854 -5.50 15.50 -12.83
N ASP A 855 -5.72 14.93 -11.65
CA ASP A 855 -6.48 15.57 -10.58
C ASP A 855 -5.54 16.24 -9.56
N LEU A 856 -6.00 17.39 -9.04
CA LEU A 856 -5.43 18.07 -7.89
C LEU A 856 -6.42 18.02 -6.72
N ASP A 857 -5.92 18.01 -5.49
CA ASP A 857 -6.75 18.18 -4.31
C ASP A 857 -7.09 19.67 -4.09
N ASP A 858 -7.97 19.93 -3.12
CA ASP A 858 -8.41 21.29 -2.75
C ASP A 858 -7.25 22.21 -2.33
N SER A 859 -6.08 21.65 -2.04
CA SER A 859 -4.87 22.38 -1.67
C SER A 859 -3.92 22.63 -2.86
N GLY A 860 -4.20 22.08 -4.03
CA GLY A 860 -3.38 22.21 -5.25
C GLY A 860 -2.25 21.18 -5.38
N PHE A 861 -2.22 20.14 -4.54
CA PHE A 861 -1.29 19.02 -4.71
C PHE A 861 -1.85 17.95 -5.64
N PHE A 862 -0.96 17.20 -6.30
CA PHE A 862 -1.36 16.08 -7.15
C PHE A 862 -2.01 14.96 -6.36
N VAL A 863 -3.09 14.39 -6.91
CA VAL A 863 -3.82 13.25 -6.32
C VAL A 863 -3.29 11.94 -6.87
N GLU A 864 -2.87 11.07 -5.97
CA GLU A 864 -2.51 9.69 -6.27
C GLU A 864 -3.74 8.83 -6.60
N LYS A 865 -3.55 7.75 -7.36
CA LYS A 865 -4.60 6.78 -7.70
C LYS A 865 -5.21 6.11 -6.48
N SER A 866 -4.38 5.79 -5.49
CA SER A 866 -4.82 5.22 -4.21
C SER A 866 -3.85 5.58 -3.11
N SER A 867 -4.38 6.11 -2.01
CA SER A 867 -3.60 6.49 -0.82
C SER A 867 -2.95 5.31 -0.08
N LYS A 868 -3.14 4.06 -0.55
CA LYS A 868 -2.60 2.84 0.08
C LYS A 868 -1.84 1.95 -0.88
N ALA A 869 -2.46 1.64 -2.02
CA ALA A 869 -1.94 0.63 -2.93
C ALA A 869 -1.00 1.21 -3.99
N ALA A 870 -1.32 2.42 -4.46
CA ALA A 870 -0.75 3.01 -5.67
C ALA A 870 -0.48 4.50 -5.41
N THR A 871 0.40 4.73 -4.45
CA THR A 871 0.67 6.05 -3.83
C THR A 871 1.58 6.94 -4.67
N THR A 872 2.17 6.37 -5.73
CA THR A 872 3.04 7.03 -6.71
C THR A 872 2.41 7.10 -8.09
N ASP A 873 1.29 6.42 -8.30
CA ASP A 873 0.68 6.26 -9.61
C ASP A 873 -0.45 7.28 -9.75
N PHE A 874 -0.64 7.85 -10.94
CA PHE A 874 -1.86 8.58 -11.26
C PHE A 874 -2.97 7.61 -11.71
N VAL A 875 -4.22 8.09 -11.73
CA VAL A 875 -5.35 7.34 -12.28
C VAL A 875 -5.11 7.02 -13.76
N ARG A 876 -4.56 7.99 -14.51
CA ARG A 876 -4.10 7.80 -15.89
C ARG A 876 -2.82 6.95 -15.90
N PRO A 877 -2.86 5.73 -16.49
CA PRO A 877 -1.72 4.82 -16.48
C PRO A 877 -0.48 5.39 -17.19
N GLY A 878 0.71 4.98 -16.75
CA GLY A 878 1.99 5.42 -17.32
C GLY A 878 2.46 6.79 -16.82
N LEU A 879 1.66 7.45 -15.98
CA LEU A 879 2.03 8.70 -15.32
C LEU A 879 2.23 8.44 -13.82
N TYR A 880 3.31 8.98 -13.27
CA TYR A 880 3.74 8.78 -11.89
C TYR A 880 4.05 10.11 -11.20
N LEU A 881 4.09 10.11 -9.88
CA LEU A 881 4.33 11.29 -9.05
C LEU A 881 5.37 10.98 -7.97
N ALA A 882 6.19 11.98 -7.62
CA ALA A 882 7.17 11.83 -6.54
C ALA A 882 7.46 13.13 -5.78
N GLY A 883 7.86 12.96 -4.51
CA GLY A 883 8.38 14.02 -3.66
C GLY A 883 7.32 14.99 -3.15
N THR A 884 7.71 16.26 -3.01
CA THR A 884 6.84 17.28 -2.40
C THR A 884 5.75 17.80 -3.35
N ALA A 885 5.77 17.42 -4.63
CA ALA A 885 4.67 17.64 -5.57
C ALA A 885 3.38 16.92 -5.12
N HIS A 886 3.52 15.83 -4.38
CA HIS A 886 2.42 15.04 -3.82
C HIS A 886 1.85 15.61 -2.52
N ALA A 887 2.73 16.01 -1.62
CA ALA A 887 2.47 16.55 -0.29
C ALA A 887 3.81 16.85 0.41
N PRO A 888 3.86 17.74 1.43
CA PRO A 888 5.08 18.03 2.19
C PRO A 888 5.69 16.77 2.85
N LYS A 889 7.02 16.61 2.74
CA LYS A 889 7.79 15.42 3.17
C LYS A 889 9.24 15.76 3.52
N HIS A 890 9.88 14.89 4.31
CA HIS A 890 11.33 14.95 4.53
C HIS A 890 12.10 14.41 3.31
N PHE A 891 13.43 14.61 3.31
CA PHE A 891 14.31 14.11 2.25
C PHE A 891 14.28 12.59 2.13
N GLU A 892 14.35 11.86 3.24
CA GLU A 892 14.30 10.39 3.23
C GLU A 892 13.03 9.87 2.54
N GLU A 893 11.87 10.40 2.90
CA GLU A 893 10.57 10.05 2.31
C GLU A 893 10.47 10.48 0.84
N THR A 894 11.07 11.61 0.48
CA THR A 894 11.13 12.11 -0.89
C THR A 894 11.95 11.18 -1.78
N ILE A 895 13.08 10.69 -1.29
CA ILE A 895 13.94 9.74 -2.00
C ILE A 895 13.24 8.39 -2.13
N VAL A 896 12.63 7.88 -1.05
CA VAL A 896 11.83 6.63 -1.11
C VAL A 896 10.73 6.73 -2.16
N GLN A 897 9.93 7.81 -2.14
CA GLN A 897 8.83 7.96 -3.10
C GLN A 897 9.33 8.10 -4.55
N ALA A 898 10.48 8.75 -4.77
CA ALA A 898 11.11 8.85 -6.08
C ALA A 898 11.59 7.49 -6.61
N LEU A 899 12.25 6.69 -5.76
CA LEU A 899 12.67 5.33 -6.10
C LEU A 899 11.46 4.42 -6.34
N ALA A 900 10.41 4.57 -5.55
CA ALA A 900 9.15 3.84 -5.73
C ALA A 900 8.50 4.15 -7.09
N ALA A 901 8.36 5.42 -7.43
CA ALA A 901 7.82 5.86 -8.72
C ALA A 901 8.67 5.37 -9.90
N ALA A 902 10.01 5.43 -9.77
CA ALA A 902 10.93 4.85 -10.73
C ALA A 902 10.74 3.33 -10.89
N GLY A 903 10.61 2.59 -9.78
CA GLY A 903 10.36 1.15 -9.79
C GLY A 903 9.04 0.78 -10.48
N ARG A 904 7.97 1.54 -10.24
CA ARG A 904 6.66 1.37 -10.90
C ARG A 904 6.75 1.64 -12.40
N ALA A 905 7.39 2.75 -12.80
CA ALA A 905 7.60 3.08 -14.20
C ALA A 905 8.49 2.05 -14.90
N GLY A 906 9.59 1.64 -14.28
CA GLY A 906 10.51 0.63 -14.80
C GLY A 906 9.84 -0.73 -14.97
N ALA A 907 8.96 -1.14 -14.05
CA ALA A 907 8.18 -2.38 -14.19
C ALA A 907 7.25 -2.33 -15.41
N LEU A 908 6.50 -1.24 -15.60
CA LEU A 908 5.67 -1.03 -16.80
C LEU A 908 6.49 -1.11 -18.08
N LEU A 909 7.62 -0.40 -18.11
CA LEU A 909 8.47 -0.28 -19.30
C LEU A 909 9.29 -1.53 -19.59
N SER A 910 9.33 -2.52 -18.71
CA SER A 910 10.01 -3.80 -18.97
C SER A 910 9.22 -4.69 -19.94
N ALA A 911 7.90 -4.49 -20.07
CA ALA A 911 7.06 -5.24 -21.01
C ALA A 911 7.41 -4.92 -22.47
N ARG A 912 7.56 -5.92 -23.35
CA ARG A 912 7.86 -5.71 -24.79
C ARG A 912 6.73 -4.92 -25.49
N GLU A 913 5.50 -5.38 -25.30
CA GLU A 913 4.28 -4.80 -25.86
C GLU A 913 3.19 -4.78 -24.80
N LEU A 914 2.32 -3.78 -24.85
CA LEU A 914 1.06 -3.77 -24.11
C LEU A 914 0.04 -4.56 -24.90
N THR A 915 -0.68 -5.46 -24.26
CA THR A 915 -1.79 -6.19 -24.86
C THR A 915 -3.09 -5.77 -24.20
N ALA A 916 -4.09 -5.42 -25.02
CA ALA A 916 -5.43 -5.13 -24.53
C ALA A 916 -6.10 -6.38 -23.95
N PRO A 917 -6.91 -6.25 -22.88
CA PRO A 917 -7.77 -7.34 -22.42
C PRO A 917 -8.73 -7.83 -23.53
N ALA A 918 -9.15 -9.09 -23.47
CA ALA A 918 -10.07 -9.65 -24.48
C ALA A 918 -11.53 -9.18 -24.33
N ASN A 919 -11.91 -8.62 -23.18
CA ASN A 919 -13.26 -8.18 -22.86
C ASN A 919 -13.40 -6.65 -22.90
N VAL A 920 -12.54 -5.95 -23.65
CA VAL A 920 -12.59 -4.48 -23.78
C VAL A 920 -13.94 -4.00 -24.31
N SER A 921 -14.31 -2.78 -23.93
CA SER A 921 -15.47 -2.13 -24.51
C SER A 921 -15.16 -1.64 -25.93
N TYR A 922 -16.16 -1.55 -26.80
CA TYR A 922 -16.09 -1.00 -28.16
C TYR A 922 -17.26 -0.04 -28.43
N VAL A 923 -17.30 0.56 -29.62
CA VAL A 923 -18.42 1.39 -30.10
C VAL A 923 -18.97 0.79 -31.39
N ASP A 924 -20.28 0.58 -31.44
CA ASP A 924 -21.01 0.43 -32.68
C ASP A 924 -21.18 1.81 -33.33
N GLU A 925 -20.40 2.02 -34.38
CA GLU A 925 -20.35 3.28 -35.14
C GLU A 925 -21.72 3.69 -35.69
N ARG A 926 -22.61 2.73 -35.98
CA ARG A 926 -23.92 3.00 -36.59
C ARG A 926 -24.93 3.54 -35.58
N LEU A 927 -24.74 3.24 -34.30
CA LEU A 927 -25.65 3.62 -33.22
C LEU A 927 -25.18 4.86 -32.45
N CYS A 928 -23.89 5.20 -32.55
CA CYS A 928 -23.30 6.27 -31.77
C CYS A 928 -23.84 7.64 -32.19
N SER A 929 -24.47 8.36 -31.26
CA SER A 929 -24.93 9.74 -31.44
C SER A 929 -23.93 10.79 -30.98
N ARG A 930 -22.72 10.38 -30.57
CA ARG A 930 -21.67 11.27 -30.02
C ARG A 930 -22.15 12.11 -28.82
N CYS A 931 -23.00 11.54 -27.94
CA CYS A 931 -23.55 12.28 -26.80
C CYS A 931 -22.56 12.54 -25.65
N GLY A 932 -21.37 11.91 -25.64
CA GLY A 932 -20.32 12.14 -24.63
C GLY A 932 -20.49 11.41 -23.28
N LEU A 933 -21.67 10.88 -22.96
CA LEU A 933 -21.92 10.22 -21.65
C LEU A 933 -20.95 9.06 -21.35
N CYS A 934 -20.53 8.31 -22.37
CA CYS A 934 -19.58 7.21 -22.22
C CYS A 934 -18.15 7.67 -21.88
N VAL A 935 -17.80 8.92 -22.23
CA VAL A 935 -16.51 9.55 -21.91
C VAL A 935 -16.53 10.00 -20.45
N GLU A 936 -17.57 10.74 -20.05
CA GLU A 936 -17.74 11.26 -18.69
C GLU A 936 -17.78 10.15 -17.63
N THR A 937 -18.45 9.02 -17.92
CA THR A 937 -18.56 7.92 -16.95
C THR A 937 -17.29 7.06 -16.83
N CYS A 938 -16.33 7.18 -17.75
CA CYS A 938 -15.19 6.28 -17.79
C CYS A 938 -14.16 6.67 -16.71
N PRO A 939 -13.97 5.87 -15.64
CA PRO A 939 -13.07 6.25 -14.54
C PRO A 939 -11.58 6.09 -14.90
N TYR A 940 -11.28 5.65 -16.11
CA TYR A 940 -9.91 5.36 -16.57
C TYR A 940 -9.46 6.26 -17.72
N GLY A 941 -10.34 7.17 -18.19
CA GLY A 941 -10.06 7.98 -19.38
C GLY A 941 -9.88 7.15 -20.66
N ALA A 942 -10.42 5.92 -20.70
CA ALA A 942 -10.27 5.03 -21.85
C ALA A 942 -11.15 5.40 -23.05
N ARG A 943 -11.96 6.46 -22.94
CA ARG A 943 -12.96 6.87 -23.91
C ARG A 943 -12.70 8.33 -24.26
N GLU A 944 -12.79 8.67 -25.54
CA GLU A 944 -12.72 10.07 -26.00
C GLU A 944 -13.68 10.32 -27.16
N LEU A 945 -14.00 11.58 -27.42
CA LEU A 945 -14.74 11.99 -28.60
C LEU A 945 -13.75 12.36 -29.70
N ASP A 946 -13.61 11.50 -30.69
CA ASP A 946 -12.72 11.71 -31.82
C ASP A 946 -13.35 12.72 -32.79
N ASN A 947 -12.70 13.86 -33.01
CA ASN A 947 -13.22 14.92 -33.88
C ASN A 947 -13.06 14.61 -35.38
N GLU A 948 -12.16 13.71 -35.77
CA GLU A 948 -11.90 13.38 -37.18
C GLU A 948 -12.96 12.43 -37.72
N ILE A 949 -13.25 11.34 -36.99
CA ILE A 949 -14.26 10.36 -37.42
C ILE A 949 -15.66 10.67 -36.88
N ASN A 950 -15.80 11.73 -36.08
CA ASN A 950 -17.04 12.20 -35.48
C ASN A 950 -17.76 11.15 -34.59
N LEU A 951 -17.02 10.25 -33.95
CA LEU A 951 -17.54 9.19 -33.06
C LEU A 951 -16.93 9.26 -31.65
N ALA A 952 -17.55 8.55 -30.70
CA ALA A 952 -16.85 8.17 -29.48
C ALA A 952 -15.93 6.99 -29.81
N VAL A 953 -14.69 7.01 -29.32
CA VAL A 953 -13.73 5.92 -29.46
C VAL A 953 -13.29 5.40 -28.11
N VAL A 954 -12.57 4.29 -28.11
CA VAL A 954 -12.04 3.65 -26.91
C VAL A 954 -10.60 3.25 -27.16
N ASP A 955 -9.72 3.58 -26.21
CA ASP A 955 -8.37 3.04 -26.19
C ASP A 955 -8.42 1.65 -25.50
N PRO A 956 -8.21 0.56 -26.25
CA PRO A 956 -8.34 -0.79 -25.72
C PRO A 956 -7.21 -1.12 -24.72
N LEU A 957 -6.07 -0.42 -24.73
CA LEU A 957 -4.93 -0.69 -23.86
C LEU A 957 -5.16 -0.20 -22.42
N ILE A 958 -5.97 0.85 -22.24
CA ILE A 958 -6.30 1.40 -20.92
C ILE A 958 -7.71 1.03 -20.45
N CYS A 959 -8.56 0.50 -21.33
CA CYS A 959 -9.89 0.01 -20.97
C CYS A 959 -9.80 -1.17 -19.98
N LYS A 960 -10.46 -1.04 -18.82
CA LYS A 960 -10.54 -2.10 -17.80
C LYS A 960 -11.83 -2.93 -17.85
N ALA A 961 -12.60 -2.82 -18.95
CA ALA A 961 -13.78 -3.67 -19.17
C ALA A 961 -14.83 -3.63 -18.03
N CYS A 962 -14.98 -2.48 -17.35
CA CYS A 962 -15.89 -2.34 -16.20
C CYS A 962 -17.38 -2.27 -16.57
N GLY A 963 -17.73 -2.07 -17.85
CA GLY A 963 -19.12 -1.98 -18.30
C GLY A 963 -19.86 -0.67 -18.05
N ASN A 964 -19.30 0.29 -17.27
CA ASN A 964 -19.98 1.58 -16.97
C ASN A 964 -20.45 2.31 -18.23
N CYS A 965 -19.58 2.39 -19.24
CA CYS A 965 -19.89 3.04 -20.52
C CYS A 965 -21.01 2.33 -21.30
N VAL A 966 -21.13 1.00 -21.19
CA VAL A 966 -22.19 0.20 -21.81
C VAL A 966 -23.52 0.46 -21.10
N ALA A 967 -23.50 0.49 -19.76
CA ALA A 967 -24.68 0.72 -18.95
C ALA A 967 -25.31 2.09 -19.22
N ILE A 968 -24.48 3.16 -19.29
CA ILE A 968 -24.97 4.54 -19.47
C ILE A 968 -25.37 4.86 -20.92
N CYS A 969 -24.89 4.11 -21.91
CA CYS A 969 -25.11 4.47 -23.31
C CYS A 969 -26.61 4.37 -23.69
N PRO A 970 -27.28 5.49 -24.04
CA PRO A 970 -28.72 5.49 -24.29
C PRO A 970 -29.05 4.73 -25.58
N ASN A 971 -28.21 4.88 -26.61
CA ASN A 971 -28.40 4.24 -27.90
C ASN A 971 -27.86 2.81 -27.96
N LYS A 972 -27.28 2.31 -26.85
CA LYS A 972 -26.57 1.01 -26.82
C LYS A 972 -25.47 0.90 -27.89
N ALA A 973 -24.88 2.03 -28.24
CA ALA A 973 -23.72 2.09 -29.13
C ALA A 973 -22.44 1.62 -28.42
N ALA A 974 -22.27 1.95 -27.14
CA ALA A 974 -21.17 1.40 -26.35
C ALA A 974 -21.50 -0.05 -26.00
N GLN A 975 -20.59 -0.95 -26.38
CA GLN A 975 -20.74 -2.40 -26.23
C GLN A 975 -19.50 -2.99 -25.56
N GLN A 976 -19.55 -4.26 -25.15
CA GLN A 976 -18.44 -4.95 -24.51
C GLN A 976 -18.31 -6.39 -25.00
N TYR A 977 -17.10 -6.79 -25.39
CA TYR A 977 -16.81 -8.17 -25.75
C TYR A 977 -16.98 -9.10 -24.54
N GLY A 978 -17.65 -10.23 -24.73
CA GLY A 978 -17.97 -11.19 -23.66
C GLY A 978 -19.22 -10.83 -22.84
N ALA A 979 -19.84 -9.67 -23.08
CA ALA A 979 -21.04 -9.22 -22.37
C ALA A 979 -21.96 -8.36 -23.26
N SER A 980 -22.05 -8.68 -24.56
CA SER A 980 -22.98 -7.97 -25.45
C SER A 980 -24.46 -8.24 -25.07
N PRO A 981 -25.41 -7.36 -25.40
CA PRO A 981 -26.83 -7.59 -25.19
C PRO A 981 -27.32 -8.93 -25.73
N GLU A 982 -26.84 -9.34 -26.91
CA GLU A 982 -27.16 -10.63 -27.51
C GLU A 982 -26.66 -11.79 -26.64
N GLN A 983 -25.43 -11.70 -26.14
CA GLN A 983 -24.85 -12.70 -25.22
C GLN A 983 -25.61 -12.78 -23.89
N VAL A 984 -26.01 -11.63 -23.34
CA VAL A 984 -26.75 -11.55 -22.06
C VAL A 984 -28.18 -12.07 -22.24
N LEU A 985 -28.88 -11.68 -23.30
CA LEU A 985 -30.22 -12.16 -23.61
C LEU A 985 -30.21 -13.67 -23.89
N ALA A 986 -29.24 -14.18 -24.65
CA ALA A 986 -29.08 -15.61 -24.88
C ALA A 986 -28.91 -16.43 -23.58
N LYS A 987 -28.30 -15.85 -22.53
CA LYS A 987 -28.24 -16.46 -21.20
C LYS A 987 -29.58 -16.43 -20.48
N LEU A 988 -30.28 -15.29 -20.54
CA LEU A 988 -31.55 -15.10 -19.84
C LEU A 988 -32.67 -15.95 -20.44
N ASP A 989 -32.73 -16.09 -21.76
CA ASP A 989 -33.75 -16.87 -22.47
C ASP A 989 -33.71 -18.38 -22.13
N GLU A 990 -32.56 -18.89 -21.69
CA GLU A 990 -32.40 -20.30 -21.26
C GLU A 990 -32.65 -20.49 -19.75
N LEU A 991 -32.70 -19.40 -18.98
CA LEU A 991 -32.96 -19.42 -17.54
C LEU A 991 -34.44 -19.17 -17.19
N ILE A 992 -35.22 -18.65 -18.15
CA ILE A 992 -36.67 -18.38 -18.06
C ILE A 992 -37.41 -19.50 -18.79
#